data_AF-A0A0F6YKH5-F1
#
_entry.id   AF-A0A0F6YKH5-F1
#
_cell.length_a   1.000
_cell.length_b   1.000
_cell.length_c   1.000
_cell.angle_alpha   90.00
_cell.angle_beta   90.00
_cell.angle_gamma   90.00
#
_symmetry.space_group_name_H-M   'P 1'
#
loop_
_entity.id
_entity.type
_entity.pdbx_description
1 polymer ?
#
loop_
_entity_poly.entity_id
_entity_poly.type
_entity_poly.pdbx_seq_one_letter_code
_entity_poly.pdbx_strand_id
1 'polypeptide(L)'
;MGAIAIALVGCGGSQGLAVDFPDDRPDDVRAVLDRVAAAPPRQEPEIVVGLTPAPMRLWAYDAAAGRALWEQTVEAETTPQVAGDYVVTQEPSGIVVRRLSDGSVATRFGDDELSMTGADGEGALAAIALSTGGAVGARSRLVVVSNGGVAWQLGVEQAVGEPAVRAGMIFLPWAQQNLSVLDASGAELARVRFTRGVVGHALADERAIFFGQQGLAQLSERTTSAPDAPWFQPVARELPGNPGLLRNAYEPPPSPTSATHRVRLVWRAVPRDGDVSLQDDTIYFVSYRLVFALGASNESVRWVQQLPADVVGARAAEGGVFVVDDAGNVYGLSREDGRIVSRAQTGMAATWAHVSNVALRGGAPEGDAMPLRDQLLAATQNTDARLVPARAYAARLLASMPEPDVTASLVALCDDRSLPAQLHAAACDALAMRESGIEHVTSALERHASYLAGTSAPPVGPLARAAARANERRAVPLLIAQLRDPQTPAEDLAAVAEALQALGDASAREPLEDFVRLYHAENDETLGRALAAAITAYAALAGPASQDTLRWVIDDPMSMQAARAAAQQALTALSAAPASEPTRSAPTSEAATTSEETTTELPARITGPLLDQLMAPIDDDLDACLTTPERSHTQARVVIAVEPDGTITTVTATPSELAPCLEPVVRSRQFPATRARARQSVTYTVRR
;
A
#
# COMPACT_ATOMS: atom_id res chain seq x y z
N MET A 1 -21.59 75.98 -14.52
CA MET A 1 -20.39 75.15 -14.72
C MET A 1 -20.14 74.41 -13.42
N GLY A 2 -20.60 73.16 -13.31
CA GLY A 2 -20.39 72.30 -12.13
C GLY A 2 -19.47 71.14 -12.54
N ALA A 3 -18.32 71.04 -11.87
CA ALA A 3 -17.35 69.98 -12.10
C ALA A 3 -17.76 68.73 -11.33
N ILE A 4 -17.99 67.64 -12.05
CA ILE A 4 -18.19 66.29 -11.51
C ILE A 4 -16.80 65.67 -11.31
N ALA A 5 -16.45 65.39 -10.06
CA ALA A 5 -15.27 64.62 -9.71
C ALA A 5 -15.61 63.12 -9.79
N ILE A 6 -14.98 62.42 -10.74
CA ILE A 6 -15.06 60.96 -10.88
C ILE A 6 -13.98 60.37 -9.96
N ALA A 7 -14.41 59.67 -8.91
CA ALA A 7 -13.54 58.84 -8.08
C ALA A 7 -13.26 57.53 -8.82
N LEU A 8 -12.02 57.33 -9.25
CA LEU A 8 -11.49 56.05 -9.73
C LEU A 8 -11.27 55.14 -8.52
N VAL A 9 -12.15 54.15 -8.33
CA VAL A 9 -11.88 53.00 -7.49
C VAL A 9 -11.01 52.05 -8.31
N GLY A 10 -9.72 51.98 -7.97
CA GLY A 10 -8.80 51.02 -8.58
C GLY A 10 -9.10 49.62 -8.07
N CYS A 11 -9.51 48.72 -8.97
CA CYS A 11 -9.43 47.29 -8.74
C CYS A 11 -7.94 46.92 -8.54
N GLY A 12 -7.57 46.51 -7.33
CA GLY A 12 -6.27 45.90 -7.07
C GLY A 12 -6.18 44.58 -7.82
N GLY A 13 -5.39 44.54 -8.90
CA GLY A 13 -5.10 43.31 -9.63
C GLY A 13 -4.34 42.35 -8.72
N SER A 14 -4.90 41.15 -8.55
CA SER A 14 -4.21 40.03 -7.91
C SER A 14 -3.00 39.64 -8.77
N GLN A 15 -1.79 39.98 -8.33
CA GLN A 15 -0.59 39.41 -8.93
C GLN A 15 -0.54 37.94 -8.53
N GLY A 16 -0.51 37.03 -9.53
CA GLY A 16 -0.31 35.59 -9.30
C GLY A 16 1.05 35.30 -8.64
N LEU A 17 1.33 34.03 -8.35
CA LEU A 17 2.68 33.62 -7.94
C LEU A 17 3.69 34.05 -9.02
N ALA A 18 4.71 34.82 -8.63
CA ALA A 18 5.61 35.43 -9.60
C ALA A 18 6.45 34.34 -10.28
N VAL A 19 6.45 34.32 -11.61
CA VAL A 19 7.16 33.31 -12.42
C VAL A 19 8.68 33.42 -12.22
N ASP A 20 9.17 34.63 -11.95
CA ASP A 20 10.58 34.97 -11.74
C ASP A 20 10.99 34.99 -10.26
N PHE A 21 10.11 34.58 -9.33
CA PHE A 21 10.49 34.46 -7.93
C PHE A 21 11.58 33.38 -7.78
N PRO A 22 12.71 33.69 -7.14
CA PRO A 22 13.84 32.77 -7.04
C PRO A 22 13.52 31.57 -6.13
N ASP A 23 13.77 30.37 -6.64
CA ASP A 23 13.68 29.14 -5.87
C ASP A 23 14.86 29.03 -4.89
N ASP A 24 14.62 28.43 -3.72
CA ASP A 24 15.65 27.84 -2.85
C ASP A 24 16.69 28.84 -2.31
N ARG A 25 16.32 30.12 -2.16
CA ARG A 25 17.21 31.12 -1.56
C ARG A 25 17.47 30.84 -0.07
N PRO A 26 18.73 30.63 0.35
CA PRO A 26 19.04 30.29 1.75
C PRO A 26 18.59 31.34 2.77
N ASP A 27 18.73 32.62 2.45
CA ASP A 27 18.38 33.71 3.37
C ASP A 27 16.87 33.85 3.55
N ASP A 28 16.09 33.67 2.47
CA ASP A 28 14.63 33.72 2.48
C ASP A 28 14.06 32.54 3.30
N VAL A 29 14.59 31.34 3.06
CA VAL A 29 14.23 30.12 3.82
C VAL A 29 14.60 30.28 5.29
N ARG A 30 15.80 30.78 5.61
CA ARG A 30 16.23 31.01 7.00
C ARG A 30 15.31 32.01 7.71
N ALA A 31 14.92 33.09 7.06
CA ALA A 31 13.98 34.06 7.63
C ALA A 31 12.61 33.44 7.95
N VAL A 32 12.12 32.53 7.10
CA VAL A 32 10.90 31.75 7.37
C VAL A 32 11.10 30.82 8.56
N LEU A 33 12.21 30.08 8.63
CA LEU A 33 12.51 29.16 9.72
C LEU A 33 12.65 29.89 11.06
N ASP A 34 13.35 31.03 11.10
CA ASP A 34 13.50 31.87 12.28
C ASP A 34 12.15 32.37 12.78
N ARG A 35 11.25 32.74 11.86
CA ARG A 35 9.89 33.17 12.20
C ARG A 35 9.03 32.02 12.75
N VAL A 36 9.15 30.82 12.20
CA VAL A 36 8.48 29.63 12.76
C VAL A 36 9.03 29.29 14.16
N ALA A 37 10.34 29.37 14.34
CA ALA A 37 11.00 29.08 15.62
C ALA A 37 10.67 30.11 16.71
N ALA A 38 10.51 31.39 16.34
CA ALA A 38 10.15 32.47 17.26
C ALA A 38 8.66 32.47 17.65
N ALA A 39 7.79 31.81 16.88
CA ALA A 39 6.37 31.78 17.15
C ALA A 39 6.03 30.84 18.33
N PRO A 40 5.05 31.19 19.19
CA PRO A 40 4.55 30.28 20.22
C PRO A 40 4.09 28.96 19.59
N PRO A 41 4.19 27.79 20.26
CA PRO A 41 3.71 26.53 19.73
C PRO A 41 2.26 26.65 19.23
N ARG A 42 1.98 26.05 18.06
CA ARG A 42 0.63 26.05 17.49
C ARG A 42 -0.33 25.42 18.49
N GLN A 43 -1.41 26.13 18.82
CA GLN A 43 -2.47 25.60 19.68
C GLN A 43 -3.61 25.09 18.80
N GLU A 44 -3.86 23.78 18.88
CA GLU A 44 -5.04 23.17 18.28
C GLU A 44 -6.04 22.82 19.40
N PRO A 45 -7.33 23.16 19.23
CA PRO A 45 -8.34 22.77 20.20
C PRO A 45 -8.53 21.25 20.20
N GLU A 46 -8.82 20.67 21.37
CA GLU A 46 -9.13 19.24 21.52
C GLU A 46 -10.58 18.98 21.10
N ILE A 47 -10.82 18.92 19.80
CA ILE A 47 -12.16 18.79 19.22
C ILE A 47 -12.29 17.62 18.26
N VAL A 48 -13.52 17.19 18.09
CA VAL A 48 -13.96 16.31 17.01
C VAL A 48 -15.00 17.06 16.19
N VAL A 49 -14.81 17.11 14.87
CA VAL A 49 -15.78 17.66 13.93
C VAL A 49 -16.25 16.53 13.03
N GLY A 50 -17.56 16.34 12.91
CA GLY A 50 -18.10 15.23 12.13
C GLY A 50 -19.30 15.60 11.28
N LEU A 51 -19.60 14.71 10.33
CA LEU A 51 -20.79 14.75 9.50
C LEU A 51 -21.66 13.54 9.79
N THR A 52 -22.96 13.76 10.00
CA THR A 52 -23.92 12.65 10.09
C THR A 52 -24.24 12.06 8.71
N PRO A 53 -24.81 10.84 8.65
CA PRO A 53 -25.51 10.37 7.46
C PRO A 53 -26.65 11.32 7.06
N ALA A 54 -27.17 11.15 5.84
CA ALA A 54 -28.28 11.97 5.33
C ALA A 54 -29.54 11.88 6.23
N PRO A 55 -30.22 13.00 6.55
CA PRO A 55 -29.86 14.38 6.20
C PRO A 55 -28.59 14.84 6.93
N MET A 56 -27.64 15.42 6.19
CA MET A 56 -26.31 15.73 6.73
C MET A 56 -26.38 16.87 7.74
N ARG A 57 -25.78 16.64 8.90
CA ARG A 57 -25.56 17.62 9.95
C ARG A 57 -24.08 17.65 10.27
N LEU A 58 -23.51 18.85 10.23
CA LEU A 58 -22.16 19.15 10.69
C LEU A 58 -22.22 19.44 12.18
N TRP A 59 -21.35 18.79 12.95
CA TRP A 59 -21.31 18.97 14.39
C TRP A 59 -19.87 19.14 14.87
N ALA A 60 -19.71 19.81 16.01
CA ALA A 60 -18.46 19.90 16.73
C ALA A 60 -18.65 19.43 18.18
N TYR A 61 -17.67 18.67 18.67
CA TYR A 61 -17.64 18.10 20.00
C TYR A 61 -16.33 18.48 20.69
N ASP A 62 -16.43 19.00 21.91
CA ASP A 62 -15.30 19.30 22.77
C ASP A 62 -14.86 18.01 23.46
N ALA A 63 -13.76 17.44 22.99
CA ALA A 63 -13.23 16.18 23.52
C ALA A 63 -12.65 16.35 24.92
N ALA A 64 -12.16 17.55 25.27
CA ALA A 64 -11.66 17.84 26.59
C ALA A 64 -12.79 17.97 27.63
N ALA A 65 -13.85 18.68 27.28
CA ALA A 65 -15.00 18.90 28.16
C ALA A 65 -16.06 17.79 28.09
N GLY A 66 -15.98 16.90 27.11
CA GLY A 66 -16.90 15.78 26.93
C GLY A 66 -18.32 16.21 26.54
N ARG A 67 -18.48 17.28 25.75
CA ARG A 67 -19.80 17.82 25.38
C ARG A 67 -19.86 18.30 23.94
N ALA A 68 -21.04 18.22 23.33
CA ALA A 68 -21.31 18.87 22.06
C ALA A 68 -21.17 20.39 22.18
N LEU A 69 -20.54 21.02 21.19
CA LEU A 69 -20.45 22.47 21.07
C LEU A 69 -21.65 23.02 20.30
N TRP A 70 -21.90 22.46 19.12
CA TRP A 70 -22.99 22.86 18.24
C TRP A 70 -23.24 21.81 17.16
N GLU A 71 -24.38 21.97 16.48
CA GLU A 71 -24.78 21.18 15.33
C GLU A 71 -25.47 22.10 14.30
N GLN A 72 -25.22 21.88 13.01
CA GLN A 72 -25.74 22.67 11.90
C GLN A 72 -26.16 21.76 10.74
N THR A 73 -27.33 22.00 10.15
CA THR A 73 -27.71 21.33 8.90
C THR A 73 -26.85 21.86 7.75
N VAL A 74 -26.33 20.95 6.93
CA VAL A 74 -25.44 21.28 5.80
C VAL A 74 -25.74 20.40 4.58
N GLU A 75 -25.27 20.83 3.41
CA GLU A 75 -25.26 20.05 2.18
C GLU A 75 -23.80 19.87 1.72
N ALA A 76 -22.99 19.20 2.53
CA ALA A 76 -21.55 19.09 2.28
C ALA A 76 -21.24 18.15 1.11
N GLU A 77 -20.55 18.67 0.10
CA GLU A 77 -20.07 17.90 -1.06
C GLU A 77 -18.71 17.25 -0.79
N THR A 78 -17.91 17.87 0.07
CA THR A 78 -16.56 17.43 0.47
C THR A 78 -16.46 17.28 1.98
N THR A 79 -15.43 16.58 2.46
CA THR A 79 -15.18 16.45 3.89
C THR A 79 -14.79 17.79 4.51
N PRO A 80 -15.38 18.18 5.66
CA PRO A 80 -15.05 19.41 6.36
C PRO A 80 -13.56 19.53 6.66
N GLN A 81 -13.03 20.74 6.62
CA GLN A 81 -11.65 21.03 7.03
C GLN A 81 -11.67 21.93 8.27
N VAL A 82 -10.90 21.57 9.29
CA VAL A 82 -10.72 22.44 10.47
C VAL A 82 -9.51 23.33 10.20
N ALA A 83 -9.74 24.64 10.19
CA ALA A 83 -8.73 25.64 9.83
C ALA A 83 -8.72 26.74 10.90
N GLY A 84 -7.92 26.54 11.96
CA GLY A 84 -7.84 27.45 13.10
C GLY A 84 -9.19 27.57 13.82
N ASP A 85 -9.72 28.78 13.91
CA ASP A 85 -11.01 29.08 14.54
C ASP A 85 -12.21 28.76 13.62
N TYR A 86 -12.01 28.08 12.50
CA TYR A 86 -13.05 27.83 11.51
C TYR A 86 -13.19 26.35 11.12
N VAL A 87 -14.39 26.02 10.66
CA VAL A 87 -14.69 24.80 9.91
C VAL A 87 -15.14 25.20 8.50
N VAL A 88 -14.49 24.66 7.49
CA VAL A 88 -14.71 24.98 6.08
C VAL A 88 -15.37 23.79 5.38
N THR A 89 -16.46 24.04 4.66
CA THR A 89 -17.14 23.04 3.84
C THR A 89 -17.40 23.59 2.44
N GLN A 90 -17.33 22.70 1.44
CA GLN A 90 -17.89 22.99 0.12
C GLN A 90 -19.33 22.48 0.08
N GLU A 91 -20.25 23.36 -0.32
CA GLU A 91 -21.69 23.10 -0.46
C GLU A 91 -22.13 23.55 -1.86
N PRO A 92 -23.33 23.18 -2.36
CA PRO A 92 -23.81 23.61 -3.68
C PRO A 92 -23.84 25.14 -3.89
N SER A 93 -23.86 25.90 -2.79
CA SER A 93 -23.82 27.37 -2.82
C SER A 93 -22.40 27.99 -2.85
N GLY A 94 -21.36 27.16 -2.88
CA GLY A 94 -19.95 27.53 -2.81
C GLY A 94 -19.29 27.14 -1.49
N ILE A 95 -18.25 27.88 -1.10
CA ILE A 95 -17.50 27.62 0.14
C ILE A 95 -18.17 28.34 1.32
N VAL A 96 -18.40 27.59 2.39
CA VAL A 96 -18.99 28.10 3.63
C VAL A 96 -17.98 27.96 4.76
N VAL A 97 -17.64 29.09 5.38
CA VAL A 97 -16.71 29.16 6.50
C VAL A 97 -17.52 29.43 7.76
N ARG A 98 -17.51 28.48 8.70
CA ARG A 98 -18.21 28.57 9.99
C ARG A 98 -17.22 28.77 11.12
N ARG A 99 -17.61 29.52 12.15
CA ARG A 99 -16.83 29.62 13.39
C ARG A 99 -16.89 28.29 14.12
N LEU A 100 -15.73 27.80 14.55
CA LEU A 100 -15.61 26.55 15.29
C LEU A 100 -16.23 26.65 16.69
N SER A 101 -16.35 27.85 17.26
CA SER A 101 -16.90 28.04 18.61
C SER A 101 -18.41 27.79 18.71
N ASP A 102 -19.18 28.13 17.67
CA ASP A 102 -20.65 28.14 17.71
C ASP A 102 -21.34 27.65 16.42
N GLY A 103 -20.58 27.33 15.37
CA GLY A 103 -21.11 26.88 14.08
C GLY A 103 -21.73 27.99 13.23
N SER A 104 -21.69 29.24 13.69
CA SER A 104 -22.22 30.39 12.95
C SER A 104 -21.41 30.61 11.67
N VAL A 105 -22.09 30.96 10.58
CA VAL A 105 -21.41 31.30 9.33
C VAL A 105 -20.64 32.61 9.52
N ALA A 106 -19.33 32.56 9.35
CA ALA A 106 -18.46 33.73 9.36
C ALA A 106 -18.49 34.43 7.99
N THR A 107 -18.29 33.67 6.92
CA THR A 107 -18.33 34.16 5.54
C THR A 107 -18.70 33.07 4.54
N ARG A 108 -19.09 33.49 3.33
CA ARG A 108 -19.36 32.64 2.17
C ARG A 108 -18.73 33.25 0.93
N PHE A 109 -18.27 32.42 0.01
CA PHE A 109 -17.79 32.85 -1.30
C PHE A 109 -18.00 31.75 -2.34
N GLY A 110 -18.17 32.15 -3.60
CA GLY A 110 -18.33 31.20 -4.71
C GLY A 110 -17.07 30.36 -4.91
N ASP A 111 -17.22 29.10 -5.30
CA ASP A 111 -16.11 28.19 -5.59
C ASP A 111 -15.60 28.30 -7.03
N ASP A 112 -16.36 28.93 -7.93
CA ASP A 112 -16.08 29.11 -9.35
C ASP A 112 -15.82 27.77 -10.09
N GLU A 113 -16.61 26.76 -9.76
CA GLU A 113 -16.50 25.38 -10.30
C GLU A 113 -15.18 24.69 -9.93
N LEU A 114 -14.48 25.18 -8.90
CA LEU A 114 -13.28 24.57 -8.36
C LEU A 114 -13.62 23.65 -7.19
N SER A 115 -12.89 22.57 -7.03
CA SER A 115 -13.03 21.70 -5.86
C SER A 115 -12.11 22.16 -4.72
N MET A 116 -12.58 22.14 -3.48
CA MET A 116 -11.77 22.44 -2.30
C MET A 116 -10.71 21.35 -2.10
N THR A 117 -9.46 21.66 -2.44
CA THR A 117 -8.35 20.72 -2.30
C THR A 117 -7.80 20.67 -0.89
N GLY A 118 -8.12 21.62 -0.01
CA GLY A 118 -7.75 21.58 1.40
C GLY A 118 -7.86 22.93 2.09
N ALA A 119 -7.78 22.95 3.41
CA ALA A 119 -7.71 24.18 4.19
C ALA A 119 -6.97 23.95 5.51
N ASP A 120 -6.25 24.98 5.96
CA ASP A 120 -5.60 24.99 7.27
C ASP A 120 -5.64 26.40 7.88
N GLY A 121 -5.42 26.53 9.18
CA GLY A 121 -5.49 27.82 9.85
C GLY A 121 -4.87 27.85 11.26
N GLU A 122 -4.48 29.05 11.68
CA GLU A 122 -3.96 29.33 13.02
C GLU A 122 -4.71 30.52 13.63
N GLY A 123 -5.49 30.26 14.68
CA GLY A 123 -6.43 31.22 15.25
C GLY A 123 -7.39 31.76 14.19
N ALA A 124 -7.48 33.08 14.08
CA ALA A 124 -8.42 33.75 13.18
C ALA A 124 -7.97 33.81 11.71
N LEU A 125 -6.79 33.27 11.35
CA LEU A 125 -6.26 33.21 9.98
C LEU A 125 -6.46 31.80 9.40
N ALA A 126 -7.12 31.69 8.25
CA ALA A 126 -7.29 30.45 7.51
C ALA A 126 -6.94 30.61 6.02
N ALA A 127 -6.32 29.59 5.45
CA ALA A 127 -5.98 29.46 4.05
C ALA A 127 -6.80 28.31 3.44
N ILE A 128 -7.52 28.60 2.36
CA ILE A 128 -8.44 27.65 1.70
C ILE A 128 -7.99 27.53 0.25
N ALA A 129 -7.62 26.32 -0.17
CA ALA A 129 -7.18 26.02 -1.51
C ALA A 129 -8.30 25.38 -2.35
N LEU A 130 -8.47 25.89 -3.56
CA LEU A 130 -9.43 25.44 -4.55
C LEU A 130 -8.69 25.11 -5.85
N SER A 131 -9.02 24.00 -6.50
CA SER A 131 -8.41 23.61 -7.78
C SER A 131 -9.36 22.78 -8.64
N THR A 132 -9.18 22.86 -9.97
CA THR A 132 -9.74 21.86 -10.91
C THR A 132 -8.99 20.53 -10.86
N GLY A 133 -7.81 20.48 -10.23
CA GLY A 133 -6.90 19.34 -10.27
C GLY A 133 -6.19 19.19 -11.63
N GLY A 134 -5.41 18.11 -11.76
CA GLY A 134 -4.68 17.76 -12.98
C GLY A 134 -3.37 18.54 -13.20
N ALA A 135 -2.59 18.17 -14.22
CA ALA A 135 -1.28 18.77 -14.49
C ALA A 135 -1.32 19.88 -15.58
N VAL A 136 -2.20 19.77 -16.57
CA VAL A 136 -2.25 20.69 -17.73
C VAL A 136 -3.56 21.47 -17.73
N GLY A 137 -3.48 22.80 -17.83
CA GLY A 137 -4.66 23.68 -17.88
C GLY A 137 -5.42 23.80 -16.55
N ALA A 138 -4.78 23.41 -15.44
CA ALA A 138 -5.36 23.53 -14.12
C ALA A 138 -5.65 25.00 -13.78
N ARG A 139 -6.79 25.26 -13.13
CA ARG A 139 -7.10 26.56 -12.55
C ARG A 139 -7.23 26.38 -11.05
N SER A 140 -6.62 27.28 -10.30
CA SER A 140 -6.62 27.23 -8.86
C SER A 140 -6.80 28.59 -8.25
N ARG A 141 -7.22 28.58 -6.98
CA ARG A 141 -7.38 29.78 -6.18
C ARG A 141 -7.04 29.49 -4.73
N LEU A 142 -6.24 30.37 -4.15
CA LEU A 142 -6.06 30.45 -2.70
C LEU A 142 -6.97 31.57 -2.17
N VAL A 143 -7.80 31.27 -1.19
CA VAL A 143 -8.64 32.24 -0.48
C VAL A 143 -8.19 32.31 0.96
N VAL A 144 -7.88 33.51 1.42
CA VAL A 144 -7.43 33.74 2.80
C VAL A 144 -8.53 34.45 3.58
N VAL A 145 -8.91 33.84 4.69
CA VAL A 145 -9.89 34.36 5.62
C VAL A 145 -9.17 34.86 6.86
N SER A 146 -9.47 36.08 7.27
CA SER A 146 -8.96 36.66 8.51
C SER A 146 -10.09 37.39 9.24
N ASN A 147 -10.18 37.19 10.55
CA ASN A 147 -11.19 37.85 11.41
C ASN A 147 -12.63 37.67 10.91
N GLY A 148 -12.93 36.50 10.35
CA GLY A 148 -14.25 36.09 9.86
C GLY A 148 -14.61 36.58 8.45
N GLY A 149 -13.75 37.33 7.77
CA GLY A 149 -13.97 37.80 6.40
C GLY A 149 -12.88 37.36 5.42
N VAL A 150 -13.17 37.40 4.12
CA VAL A 150 -12.15 37.19 3.08
C VAL A 150 -11.19 38.38 3.11
N ALA A 151 -9.93 38.14 3.46
CA ALA A 151 -8.89 39.15 3.49
C ALA A 151 -8.35 39.43 2.08
N TRP A 152 -8.03 38.38 1.33
CA TRP A 152 -7.59 38.45 -0.06
C TRP A 152 -7.75 37.09 -0.76
N GLN A 153 -7.59 37.10 -2.08
CA GLN A 153 -7.63 35.91 -2.92
C GLN A 153 -6.49 35.98 -3.96
N LEU A 154 -5.97 34.83 -4.32
CA LEU A 154 -4.89 34.67 -5.30
C LEU A 154 -5.29 33.63 -6.33
N GLY A 155 -5.37 34.02 -7.60
CA GLY A 155 -5.51 33.10 -8.72
C GLY A 155 -4.17 32.47 -9.09
N VAL A 156 -4.16 31.16 -9.37
CA VAL A 156 -2.97 30.40 -9.75
C VAL A 156 -3.31 29.55 -10.97
N GLU A 157 -2.48 29.62 -12.02
CA GLU A 157 -2.68 28.91 -13.30
C GLU A 157 -2.16 27.45 -13.27
N GLN A 158 -1.76 26.98 -12.09
CA GLN A 158 -1.28 25.63 -11.85
C GLN A 158 -2.15 24.99 -10.76
N ALA A 159 -2.14 23.67 -10.69
CA ALA A 159 -2.82 22.97 -9.61
C ALA A 159 -2.15 23.28 -8.27
N VAL A 160 -2.97 23.58 -7.26
CA VAL A 160 -2.54 23.82 -5.88
C VAL A 160 -2.94 22.65 -4.99
N GLY A 161 -2.10 22.35 -4.02
CA GLY A 161 -2.34 21.30 -3.04
C GLY A 161 -2.97 21.80 -1.74
N GLU A 162 -2.87 21.00 -0.69
CA GLU A 162 -3.41 21.30 0.64
C GLU A 162 -2.45 22.24 1.40
N PRO A 163 -2.87 23.46 1.79
CA PRO A 163 -2.01 24.44 2.41
C PRO A 163 -1.82 24.17 3.91
N ALA A 164 -0.79 24.78 4.51
CA ALA A 164 -0.65 24.89 5.95
C ALA A 164 -0.53 26.36 6.40
N VAL A 165 -0.92 26.67 7.63
CA VAL A 165 -0.79 28.01 8.23
C VAL A 165 0.00 27.94 9.52
N ARG A 166 1.05 28.77 9.62
CA ARG A 166 1.87 28.86 10.84
C ARG A 166 2.61 30.20 10.94
N ALA A 167 2.69 30.75 12.15
CA ALA A 167 3.42 31.98 12.44
C ALA A 167 2.94 33.19 11.58
N GLY A 168 1.65 33.19 11.24
CA GLY A 168 1.05 34.17 10.33
C GLY A 168 1.56 34.08 8.88
N MET A 169 2.06 32.92 8.47
CA MET A 169 2.48 32.60 7.10
C MET A 169 1.64 31.45 6.56
N ILE A 170 1.52 31.41 5.23
CA ILE A 170 0.78 30.38 4.49
C ILE A 170 1.78 29.60 3.63
N PHE A 171 1.76 28.28 3.78
CA PHE A 171 2.60 27.36 3.04
C PHE A 171 1.73 26.70 1.97
N LEU A 172 1.95 27.04 0.70
CA LEU A 172 1.12 26.63 -0.42
C LEU A 172 1.88 25.69 -1.35
N PRO A 173 1.53 24.39 -1.39
CA PRO A 173 1.99 23.47 -2.41
C PRO A 173 1.39 23.80 -3.78
N TRP A 174 2.18 23.76 -4.85
CA TRP A 174 1.68 23.93 -6.23
C TRP A 174 2.59 23.30 -7.27
N ALA A 175 2.03 23.02 -8.45
CA ALA A 175 2.72 22.40 -9.58
C ALA A 175 3.52 21.13 -9.24
N GLN A 176 3.09 20.37 -8.23
CA GLN A 176 3.66 19.10 -7.76
C GLN A 176 5.08 19.16 -7.18
N GLN A 177 5.80 20.28 -7.29
CA GLN A 177 7.21 20.38 -6.89
C GLN A 177 7.50 21.60 -6.02
N ASN A 178 6.60 22.59 -5.98
CA ASN A 178 6.89 23.86 -5.35
C ASN A 178 6.11 23.99 -4.04
N LEU A 179 6.76 24.60 -3.06
CA LEU A 179 6.17 25.08 -1.82
C LEU A 179 6.46 26.57 -1.70
N SER A 180 5.45 27.41 -1.93
CA SER A 180 5.55 28.85 -1.72
C SER A 180 5.17 29.22 -0.29
N VAL A 181 5.91 30.12 0.33
CA VAL A 181 5.61 30.68 1.64
C VAL A 181 5.13 32.12 1.45
N LEU A 182 3.89 32.39 1.82
CA LEU A 182 3.27 33.71 1.70
C LEU A 182 3.10 34.33 3.08
N ASP A 183 3.22 35.65 3.18
CA ASP A 183 2.85 36.38 4.37
C ASP A 183 1.33 36.64 4.45
N ALA A 184 0.89 37.32 5.52
CA ALA A 184 -0.51 37.65 5.73
C ALA A 184 -1.10 38.61 4.67
N SER A 185 -0.27 39.32 3.91
CA SER A 185 -0.70 40.20 2.80
C SER A 185 -0.76 39.46 1.45
N GLY A 186 -0.24 38.24 1.39
CA GLY A 186 -0.13 37.45 0.16
C GLY A 186 1.19 37.65 -0.59
N ALA A 187 2.13 38.40 -0.02
CA ALA A 187 3.47 38.54 -0.59
C ALA A 187 4.26 37.25 -0.39
N GLU A 188 4.91 36.76 -1.45
CA GLU A 188 5.77 35.58 -1.39
C GLU A 188 7.08 35.93 -0.66
N LEU A 189 7.36 35.21 0.42
CA LEU A 189 8.54 35.37 1.28
C LEU A 189 9.67 34.43 0.87
N ALA A 190 9.34 33.20 0.48
CA ALA A 190 10.28 32.17 0.08
C ALA A 190 9.59 31.16 -0.83
N ARG A 191 10.39 30.46 -1.64
CA ARG A 191 9.93 29.35 -2.45
C ARG A 191 10.91 28.20 -2.34
N VAL A 192 10.39 27.00 -2.12
CA VAL A 192 11.18 25.77 -2.07
C VAL A 192 10.79 24.89 -3.23
N ARG A 193 11.77 24.41 -3.98
CA ARG A 193 11.56 23.45 -5.06
C ARG A 193 12.09 22.07 -4.66
N PHE A 194 11.21 21.10 -4.61
CA PHE A 194 11.52 19.75 -4.17
C PHE A 194 11.39 18.73 -5.30
N THR A 195 12.43 17.94 -5.50
CA THR A 195 12.54 17.03 -6.67
C THR A 195 12.50 15.55 -6.31
N ARG A 196 12.52 15.17 -5.01
CA ARG A 196 12.52 13.76 -4.59
C ARG A 196 11.13 13.12 -4.57
N GLY A 197 10.07 13.92 -4.65
CA GLY A 197 8.69 13.44 -4.59
C GLY A 197 7.70 14.53 -4.95
N VAL A 198 6.41 14.19 -4.92
CA VAL A 198 5.33 15.16 -5.17
C VAL A 198 5.07 15.96 -3.89
N VAL A 199 5.06 17.28 -4.02
CA VAL A 199 4.68 18.24 -2.97
C VAL A 199 3.20 18.54 -3.10
N GLY A 200 2.34 17.68 -2.57
CA GLY A 200 0.87 17.86 -2.61
C GLY A 200 0.30 18.50 -1.35
N HIS A 201 0.99 18.39 -0.22
CA HIS A 201 0.53 18.84 1.09
C HIS A 201 1.62 19.64 1.79
N ALA A 202 1.21 20.66 2.51
CA ALA A 202 1.97 21.26 3.60
C ALA A 202 1.25 20.94 4.90
N LEU A 203 2.00 20.65 5.97
CA LEU A 203 1.48 20.27 7.27
C LEU A 203 2.21 21.08 8.34
N ALA A 204 1.47 21.79 9.18
CA ALA A 204 2.03 22.51 10.32
C ALA A 204 1.78 21.73 11.61
N ASP A 205 2.86 21.33 12.28
CA ASP A 205 2.85 20.83 13.65
C ASP A 205 3.25 21.97 14.63
N GLU A 206 3.32 21.68 15.93
CA GLU A 206 3.56 22.67 16.98
C GLU A 206 4.74 23.61 16.69
N ARG A 207 5.85 23.07 16.15
CA ARG A 207 7.09 23.82 15.89
C ARG A 207 7.72 23.57 14.53
N ALA A 208 7.12 22.75 13.69
CA ALA A 208 7.71 22.33 12.43
C ALA A 208 6.71 22.39 11.28
N ILE A 209 7.24 22.58 10.08
CA ILE A 209 6.49 22.46 8.83
C ILE A 209 7.01 21.22 8.11
N PHE A 210 6.09 20.38 7.68
CA PHE A 210 6.36 19.23 6.81
C PHE A 210 5.69 19.44 5.46
N PHE A 211 6.22 18.81 4.42
CA PHE A 211 5.58 18.83 3.11
C PHE A 211 5.87 17.55 2.32
N GLY A 212 4.96 17.20 1.41
CA GLY A 212 5.08 16.01 0.57
C GLY A 212 3.74 15.39 0.17
N GLN A 213 3.76 14.13 -0.27
CA GLN A 213 2.56 13.35 -0.62
C GLN A 213 2.80 11.84 -0.45
N GLN A 214 3.75 11.25 -1.18
CA GLN A 214 4.11 9.82 -1.03
C GLN A 214 5.03 9.56 0.18
N GLY A 215 5.64 10.62 0.69
CA GLY A 215 6.52 10.70 1.83
C GLY A 215 6.53 12.13 2.35
N LEU A 216 7.44 12.45 3.27
CA LEU A 216 7.49 13.74 3.94
C LEU A 216 8.93 14.25 4.05
N ALA A 217 9.11 15.54 3.82
CA ALA A 217 10.30 16.30 4.20
C ALA A 217 9.93 17.29 5.31
N GLN A 218 10.87 17.57 6.21
CA GLN A 218 10.77 18.69 7.15
C GLN A 218 11.38 19.93 6.48
N LEU A 219 10.65 21.05 6.44
CA LEU A 219 11.22 22.31 6.00
C LEU A 219 12.42 22.69 6.89
N SER A 220 13.59 22.72 6.29
CA SER A 220 14.88 23.04 6.91
C SER A 220 15.87 23.55 5.87
N GLU A 221 16.97 24.18 6.29
CA GLU A 221 18.04 24.60 5.36
C GLU A 221 18.62 23.42 4.55
N ARG A 222 18.53 22.18 5.06
CA ARG A 222 19.02 20.97 4.35
C ARG A 222 18.12 20.53 3.21
N THR A 223 16.81 20.80 3.31
CA THR A 223 15.82 20.36 2.33
C THR A 223 15.67 21.30 1.13
N THR A 224 16.21 22.51 1.23
CA THR A 224 16.04 23.57 0.22
C THR A 224 17.25 23.72 -0.72
N SER A 225 18.24 22.82 -0.69
CA SER A 225 19.46 23.01 -1.51
C SER A 225 20.24 21.74 -1.87
N ALA A 226 19.86 20.57 -1.36
CA ALA A 226 20.65 19.35 -1.52
C ALA A 226 19.92 18.30 -2.38
N PRO A 227 20.60 17.66 -3.36
CA PRO A 227 20.04 16.50 -4.08
C PRO A 227 19.70 15.34 -3.13
N ASP A 228 20.38 15.26 -1.98
CA ASP A 228 20.15 14.28 -0.91
C ASP A 228 19.29 14.81 0.24
N ALA A 229 18.38 15.75 -0.04
CA ALA A 229 17.45 16.29 0.96
C ALA A 229 16.82 15.16 1.81
N PRO A 230 16.83 15.27 3.16
CA PRO A 230 16.20 14.31 4.06
C PRO A 230 14.73 14.11 3.70
N TRP A 231 14.32 12.86 3.62
CA TRP A 231 12.99 12.47 3.18
C TRP A 231 12.60 11.15 3.83
N PHE A 232 11.46 11.15 4.51
CA PHE A 232 10.85 9.96 5.04
C PHE A 232 9.86 9.40 4.03
N GLN A 233 10.01 8.12 3.72
CA GLN A 233 8.96 7.33 3.06
C GLN A 233 8.71 6.07 3.91
N PRO A 234 7.45 5.75 4.23
CA PRO A 234 7.16 4.51 4.94
C PRO A 234 7.61 3.31 4.10
N VAL A 235 7.97 2.21 4.77
CA VAL A 235 8.31 0.96 4.09
C VAL A 235 7.17 0.56 3.15
N ALA A 236 7.53 0.23 1.91
CA ALA A 236 6.56 -0.20 0.91
C ALA A 236 5.87 -1.49 1.36
N ARG A 237 4.54 -1.46 1.44
CA ARG A 237 3.71 -2.60 1.85
C ARG A 237 2.55 -2.75 0.89
N GLU A 238 2.20 -3.99 0.60
CA GLU A 238 0.98 -4.33 -0.13
C GLU A 238 -0.23 -4.28 0.82
N LEU A 239 -0.65 -3.06 1.14
CA LEU A 239 -1.82 -2.83 1.98
C LEU A 239 -3.10 -2.94 1.16
N PRO A 240 -4.15 -3.59 1.69
CA PRO A 240 -5.46 -3.61 1.05
C PRO A 240 -5.99 -2.21 0.72
N GLY A 241 -6.46 -2.03 -0.51
CA GLY A 241 -6.91 -0.72 -1.02
C GLY A 241 -5.78 0.25 -1.36
N ASN A 242 -4.51 -0.14 -1.16
CA ASN A 242 -3.31 0.65 -1.46
C ASN A 242 -3.39 2.12 -1.00
N PRO A 243 -3.72 2.39 0.27
CA PRO A 243 -3.78 3.77 0.77
C PRO A 243 -2.41 4.43 0.69
N GLY A 244 -2.35 5.61 0.08
CA GLY A 244 -1.18 6.47 0.13
C GLY A 244 -0.94 7.02 1.55
N LEU A 245 0.29 7.49 1.82
CA LEU A 245 0.60 8.19 3.07
C LEU A 245 -0.31 9.42 3.24
N LEU A 246 -0.42 10.20 2.17
CA LEU A 246 -1.41 11.25 1.98
C LEU A 246 -2.22 10.96 0.72
N ARG A 247 -3.46 11.45 0.67
CA ARG A 247 -4.25 11.43 -0.58
C ARG A 247 -3.58 12.28 -1.65
N ASN A 248 -3.91 12.05 -2.91
CA ASN A 248 -3.50 12.97 -3.97
C ASN A 248 -4.24 14.31 -3.81
N ALA A 249 -3.52 15.40 -3.51
CA ALA A 249 -4.12 16.72 -3.35
C ALA A 249 -4.52 17.37 -4.69
N TYR A 250 -4.02 16.81 -5.80
CA TYR A 250 -4.27 17.30 -7.16
C TYR A 250 -5.41 16.57 -7.87
N GLU A 251 -6.14 15.72 -7.15
CA GLU A 251 -7.38 15.10 -7.58
C GLU A 251 -8.55 15.69 -6.76
N PRO A 252 -9.76 15.76 -7.32
CA PRO A 252 -10.94 16.16 -6.56
C PRO A 252 -11.07 15.33 -5.28
N PRO A 253 -11.34 15.95 -4.12
CA PRO A 253 -11.53 15.22 -2.88
C PRO A 253 -12.73 14.27 -3.00
N PRO A 254 -12.67 13.08 -2.38
CA PRO A 254 -13.81 12.18 -2.35
C PRO A 254 -14.97 12.77 -1.54
N SER A 255 -16.19 12.35 -1.88
CA SER A 255 -17.40 12.65 -1.09
C SER A 255 -17.26 12.13 0.36
N PRO A 256 -17.82 12.81 1.37
CA PRO A 256 -17.81 12.36 2.77
C PRO A 256 -18.31 10.93 3.02
N THR A 257 -19.13 10.39 2.12
CA THR A 257 -19.67 9.02 2.24
C THR A 257 -18.76 7.94 1.64
N SER A 258 -17.68 8.33 0.96
CA SER A 258 -16.77 7.44 0.25
C SER A 258 -16.13 6.40 1.17
N ALA A 259 -16.00 5.18 0.66
CA ALA A 259 -15.28 4.10 1.34
C ALA A 259 -13.77 4.39 1.49
N THR A 260 -13.21 5.31 0.69
CA THR A 260 -11.80 5.76 0.82
C THR A 260 -11.52 6.34 2.19
N HIS A 261 -12.52 6.94 2.85
CA HIS A 261 -12.37 7.40 4.22
C HIS A 261 -12.26 6.25 5.21
N ARG A 262 -12.67 5.03 4.90
CA ARG A 262 -12.59 3.86 5.79
C ARG A 262 -11.35 2.99 5.54
N VAL A 263 -10.57 3.28 4.50
CA VAL A 263 -9.34 2.55 4.16
C VAL A 263 -8.20 3.56 4.00
N ARG A 264 -7.41 3.77 5.06
CA ARG A 264 -6.42 4.85 5.11
C ARG A 264 -5.28 4.58 6.08
N LEU A 265 -4.20 5.34 5.92
CA LEU A 265 -3.11 5.41 6.89
C LEU A 265 -3.35 6.57 7.84
N VAL A 266 -3.04 6.35 9.12
CA VAL A 266 -3.13 7.34 10.19
C VAL A 266 -1.78 7.39 10.89
N TRP A 267 -1.24 8.60 11.01
CA TRP A 267 0.10 8.85 11.51
C TRP A 267 0.21 10.31 11.97
N ARG A 268 1.32 10.62 12.65
CA ARG A 268 1.71 11.98 13.02
C ARG A 268 3.20 12.12 12.77
N ALA A 269 3.60 13.14 12.01
CA ALA A 269 5.02 13.44 11.81
C ALA A 269 5.58 14.13 13.06
N VAL A 270 6.82 13.81 13.40
CA VAL A 270 7.58 14.48 14.45
C VAL A 270 8.97 14.86 13.91
N PRO A 271 9.44 16.08 14.21
CA PRO A 271 10.72 16.56 13.70
C PRO A 271 11.88 15.82 14.37
N ARG A 272 12.95 15.53 13.62
CA ARG A 272 14.17 14.88 14.11
C ARG A 272 15.41 15.49 13.46
N ASP A 273 15.98 16.52 14.07
CA ASP A 273 17.21 17.20 13.60
C ASP A 273 17.20 17.54 12.09
N GLY A 274 16.08 18.08 11.59
CA GLY A 274 15.89 18.41 10.18
C GLY A 274 15.54 17.21 9.29
N ASP A 275 15.17 16.08 9.88
CA ASP A 275 14.60 14.89 9.24
C ASP A 275 13.19 14.62 9.81
N VAL A 276 12.47 13.67 9.19
CA VAL A 276 11.12 13.30 9.60
C VAL A 276 11.11 11.90 10.20
N SER A 277 10.46 11.76 11.34
CA SER A 277 10.04 10.45 11.84
C SER A 277 8.55 10.47 12.11
N LEU A 278 7.94 9.29 12.24
CA LEU A 278 6.56 9.19 12.69
C LEU A 278 6.53 9.04 14.22
N GLN A 279 5.54 9.66 14.85
CA GLN A 279 5.23 9.51 16.25
C GLN A 279 5.29 8.03 16.61
N ASP A 280 6.06 7.71 17.66
CA ASP A 280 6.17 6.36 18.19
C ASP A 280 6.70 5.29 17.20
N ASP A 281 7.33 5.68 16.08
CA ASP A 281 7.71 4.79 14.97
C ASP A 281 6.56 3.85 14.58
N THR A 282 5.36 4.43 14.49
CA THR A 282 4.12 3.68 14.25
C THR A 282 3.29 4.34 13.15
N ILE A 283 2.79 3.52 12.24
CA ILE A 283 1.77 3.89 11.27
C ILE A 283 0.56 2.99 11.48
N TYR A 284 -0.62 3.59 11.60
CA TYR A 284 -1.85 2.86 11.80
C TYR A 284 -2.55 2.67 10.46
N PHE A 285 -2.79 1.42 10.06
CA PHE A 285 -3.60 1.11 8.90
C PHE A 285 -5.04 0.85 9.37
N VAL A 286 -5.97 1.68 8.90
CA VAL A 286 -7.40 1.53 9.17
C VAL A 286 -8.04 0.87 7.95
N SER A 287 -8.80 -0.19 8.20
CA SER A 287 -9.67 -0.84 7.20
C SER A 287 -11.03 -1.12 7.83
N TYR A 288 -11.99 -0.24 7.55
CA TYR A 288 -13.30 -0.19 8.21
C TYR A 288 -13.15 -0.22 9.73
N ARG A 289 -13.54 -1.32 10.40
CA ARG A 289 -13.46 -1.47 11.86
C ARG A 289 -12.17 -2.12 12.36
N LEU A 290 -11.25 -2.51 11.46
CA LEU A 290 -9.96 -3.05 11.82
C LEU A 290 -8.92 -1.93 11.84
N VAL A 291 -8.12 -1.89 12.91
CA VAL A 291 -6.99 -0.98 13.07
C VAL A 291 -5.74 -1.81 13.30
N PHE A 292 -4.76 -1.71 12.41
CA PHE A 292 -3.47 -2.37 12.53
C PHE A 292 -2.42 -1.35 12.95
N ALA A 293 -1.65 -1.62 14.00
CA ALA A 293 -0.46 -0.83 14.32
C ALA A 293 0.77 -1.48 13.71
N LEU A 294 1.39 -0.79 12.76
CA LEU A 294 2.56 -1.25 12.00
C LEU A 294 3.78 -0.41 12.37
N GLY A 295 4.98 -0.99 12.36
CA GLY A 295 6.22 -0.20 12.47
C GLY A 295 6.33 0.79 11.31
N ALA A 296 6.78 2.02 11.51
CA ALA A 296 6.92 2.96 10.39
C ALA A 296 8.14 2.62 9.51
N SER A 297 9.25 2.25 10.16
CA SER A 297 10.54 1.98 9.52
C SER A 297 10.88 0.49 9.28
N ASN A 298 9.99 -0.45 9.63
CA ASN A 298 10.21 -1.89 9.43
C ASN A 298 8.90 -2.62 9.12
N GLU A 299 8.97 -3.89 8.72
CA GLU A 299 7.77 -4.68 8.38
C GLU A 299 7.03 -5.27 9.60
N SER A 300 7.34 -4.83 10.83
CA SER A 300 6.71 -5.39 12.03
C SER A 300 5.24 -4.95 12.16
N VAL A 301 4.44 -5.84 12.74
CA VAL A 301 3.10 -5.57 13.25
C VAL A 301 3.13 -5.64 14.77
N ARG A 302 2.57 -4.64 15.44
CA ARG A 302 2.53 -4.55 16.91
C ARG A 302 1.26 -5.19 17.47
N TRP A 303 0.12 -4.84 16.89
CA TRP A 303 -1.20 -5.33 17.26
C TRP A 303 -2.21 -5.09 16.14
N VAL A 304 -3.33 -5.80 16.19
CA VAL A 304 -4.54 -5.51 15.41
C VAL A 304 -5.74 -5.47 16.34
N GLN A 305 -6.53 -4.41 16.25
CA GLN A 305 -7.73 -4.22 17.05
C GLN A 305 -8.95 -4.23 16.14
N GLN A 306 -9.95 -5.01 16.53
CA GLN A 306 -11.29 -4.93 15.94
C GLN A 306 -12.19 -4.08 16.83
N LEU A 307 -12.79 -3.06 16.23
CA LEU A 307 -13.77 -2.20 16.89
C LEU A 307 -15.21 -2.66 16.61
N PRO A 308 -16.19 -2.27 17.43
CA PRO A 308 -17.59 -2.66 17.24
C PRO A 308 -18.21 -2.12 15.95
N ALA A 309 -17.76 -0.94 15.50
CA ALA A 309 -18.30 -0.22 14.34
C ALA A 309 -17.18 0.35 13.46
N ASP A 310 -17.51 0.86 12.28
CA ASP A 310 -16.51 1.24 11.29
C ASP A 310 -15.83 2.57 11.65
N VAL A 311 -14.51 2.66 11.45
CA VAL A 311 -13.73 3.86 11.78
C VAL A 311 -13.90 4.95 10.73
N VAL A 312 -14.46 6.09 11.15
CA VAL A 312 -14.75 7.25 10.29
C VAL A 312 -13.91 8.48 10.61
N GLY A 313 -13.24 8.50 11.77
CA GLY A 313 -12.25 9.51 12.15
C GLY A 313 -11.11 8.90 12.94
N ALA A 314 -9.89 9.40 12.76
CA ALA A 314 -8.75 8.89 13.52
C ALA A 314 -7.57 9.87 13.48
N ARG A 315 -6.79 9.89 14.57
CA ARG A 315 -5.58 10.72 14.71
C ARG A 315 -4.55 9.98 15.54
N ALA A 316 -3.32 9.86 15.04
CA ALA A 316 -2.22 9.34 15.82
C ALA A 316 -1.79 10.38 16.86
N ALA A 317 -1.48 9.91 18.06
CA ALA A 317 -1.06 10.74 19.18
C ALA A 317 0.12 10.07 19.89
N GLU A 318 0.77 10.80 20.79
CA GLU A 318 1.77 10.19 21.66
C GLU A 318 1.14 9.07 22.49
N GLY A 319 1.73 7.89 22.44
CA GLY A 319 1.27 6.72 23.19
C GLY A 319 0.12 5.95 22.54
N GLY A 320 -0.31 6.27 21.30
CA GLY A 320 -1.34 5.48 20.62
C GLY A 320 -2.08 6.17 19.47
N VAL A 321 -3.36 5.80 19.32
CA VAL A 321 -4.25 6.37 18.30
C VAL A 321 -5.63 6.68 18.88
N PHE A 322 -6.17 7.85 18.53
CA PHE A 322 -7.59 8.17 18.73
C PHE A 322 -8.40 7.76 17.53
N VAL A 323 -9.58 7.22 17.78
CA VAL A 323 -10.49 6.71 16.76
C VAL A 323 -11.91 7.14 17.08
N VAL A 324 -12.65 7.55 16.05
CA VAL A 324 -14.09 7.81 16.07
C VAL A 324 -14.76 6.81 15.14
N ASP A 325 -15.72 6.06 15.66
CA ASP A 325 -16.52 5.12 14.87
C ASP A 325 -17.81 5.76 14.33
N ASP A 326 -18.46 5.09 13.38
CA ASP A 326 -19.68 5.58 12.71
C ASP A 326 -20.91 5.64 13.62
N ALA A 327 -20.88 4.99 14.78
CA ALA A 327 -21.87 5.11 15.84
C ALA A 327 -21.63 6.32 16.76
N GLY A 328 -20.52 7.05 16.57
CA GLY A 328 -20.16 8.24 17.35
C GLY A 328 -19.31 7.94 18.58
N ASN A 329 -18.88 6.69 18.78
CA ASN A 329 -18.02 6.35 19.90
C ASN A 329 -16.60 6.83 19.61
N VAL A 330 -15.93 7.31 20.66
CA VAL A 330 -14.54 7.74 20.62
C VAL A 330 -13.73 6.80 21.48
N TYR A 331 -12.65 6.25 20.91
CA TYR A 331 -11.73 5.36 21.59
C TYR A 331 -10.32 5.93 21.53
N GLY A 332 -9.60 5.89 22.65
CA GLY A 332 -8.14 5.94 22.67
C GLY A 332 -7.61 4.52 22.72
N LEU A 333 -6.76 4.14 21.77
CA LEU A 333 -6.13 2.81 21.71
C LEU A 333 -4.64 2.94 22.06
N SER A 334 -4.17 2.08 22.97
CA SER A 334 -2.77 2.01 23.39
C SER A 334 -1.84 1.68 22.23
N ARG A 335 -0.69 2.33 22.18
CA ARG A 335 0.41 1.97 21.27
C ARG A 335 0.91 0.55 21.49
N GLU A 336 0.95 0.08 22.73
CA GLU A 336 1.64 -1.18 23.08
C GLU A 336 0.88 -2.41 22.59
N ASP A 337 -0.43 -2.44 22.78
CA ASP A 337 -1.24 -3.65 22.60
C ASP A 337 -2.63 -3.40 21.99
N GLY A 338 -2.95 -2.16 21.62
CA GLY A 338 -4.21 -1.80 20.98
C GLY A 338 -5.41 -1.78 21.92
N ARG A 339 -5.23 -2.03 23.22
CA ARG A 339 -6.32 -2.00 24.19
C ARG A 339 -6.87 -0.58 24.36
N ILE A 340 -8.15 -0.51 24.69
CA ILE A 340 -8.85 0.76 24.93
C ILE A 340 -8.30 1.36 26.23
N VAL A 341 -7.72 2.56 26.16
CA VAL A 341 -7.23 3.32 27.32
C VAL A 341 -8.18 4.44 27.73
N SER A 342 -9.04 4.87 26.81
CA SER A 342 -10.08 5.85 27.06
C SER A 342 -11.28 5.61 26.14
N ARG A 343 -12.47 5.96 26.63
CA ARG A 343 -13.72 5.87 25.88
C ARG A 343 -14.58 7.09 26.14
N ALA A 344 -15.15 7.65 25.09
CA ALA A 344 -16.19 8.67 25.16
C ALA A 344 -17.24 8.40 24.09
N GLN A 345 -18.36 9.13 24.15
CA GLN A 345 -19.46 9.00 23.21
C GLN A 345 -19.92 10.42 22.84
N THR A 346 -19.97 10.73 21.55
CA THR A 346 -20.44 12.05 21.09
C THR A 346 -21.96 12.16 21.13
N GLY A 347 -22.65 11.02 21.11
CA GLY A 347 -24.11 10.93 20.94
C GLY A 347 -24.57 11.18 19.51
N MET A 348 -23.63 11.33 18.56
CA MET A 348 -23.89 11.68 17.18
C MET A 348 -23.20 10.67 16.25
N ALA A 349 -24.00 9.92 15.49
CA ALA A 349 -23.49 9.04 14.44
C ALA A 349 -22.74 9.84 13.36
N ALA A 350 -21.76 9.21 12.72
CA ALA A 350 -20.88 9.89 11.78
C ALA A 350 -20.62 9.06 10.52
N THR A 351 -20.65 9.69 9.35
CA THR A 351 -20.11 9.13 8.10
C THR A 351 -18.64 9.45 7.94
N TRP A 352 -18.19 10.54 8.54
CA TRP A 352 -16.82 11.04 8.55
C TRP A 352 -16.58 11.88 9.81
N ALA A 353 -15.36 11.86 10.36
CA ALA A 353 -14.94 12.76 11.43
C ALA A 353 -13.46 13.17 11.33
N HIS A 354 -13.18 14.45 11.60
CA HIS A 354 -11.86 14.97 11.90
C HIS A 354 -11.63 14.96 13.40
N VAL A 355 -10.43 14.57 13.79
CA VAL A 355 -9.95 14.57 15.18
C VAL A 355 -8.70 15.44 15.21
N SER A 356 -8.76 16.54 15.96
CA SER A 356 -7.63 17.46 16.14
C SER A 356 -6.63 16.90 17.17
N ASN A 357 -5.68 17.71 17.67
CA ASN A 357 -4.65 17.29 18.64
C ASN A 357 -5.22 16.90 20.03
N VAL A 358 -5.97 15.80 20.10
CA VAL A 358 -6.45 15.22 21.35
C VAL A 358 -5.31 14.45 22.00
N ALA A 359 -4.94 14.82 23.22
CA ALA A 359 -3.98 14.05 24.01
C ALA A 359 -4.60 12.74 24.51
N LEU A 360 -3.87 11.63 24.43
CA LEU A 360 -4.33 10.33 24.95
C LEU A 360 -4.35 10.35 26.48
N ARG A 361 -5.40 10.95 27.03
CA ARG A 361 -5.66 11.01 28.46
C ARG A 361 -6.44 9.76 28.85
N GLY A 362 -5.73 8.65 28.98
CA GLY A 362 -6.28 7.33 29.30
C GLY A 362 -5.83 6.81 30.66
N GLY A 363 -6.63 5.93 31.24
CA GLY A 363 -6.27 5.13 32.41
C GLY A 363 -5.47 3.88 32.02
N ALA A 364 -5.33 2.94 32.95
CA ALA A 364 -4.79 1.62 32.61
C ALA A 364 -5.66 0.96 31.50
N PRO A 365 -5.07 0.26 30.51
CA PRO A 365 -5.84 -0.27 29.40
C PRO A 365 -6.89 -1.32 29.85
N GLU A 366 -8.06 -1.29 29.22
CA GLU A 366 -9.22 -2.15 29.53
C GLU A 366 -9.02 -3.60 29.07
N GLY A 367 -9.39 -4.57 29.93
CA GLY A 367 -9.36 -5.99 29.61
C GLY A 367 -7.95 -6.61 29.59
N ASP A 368 -7.88 -7.91 29.38
CA ASP A 368 -6.61 -8.63 29.29
C ASP A 368 -5.98 -8.48 27.90
N ALA A 369 -4.65 -8.35 27.86
CA ALA A 369 -3.92 -8.27 26.61
C ALA A 369 -4.01 -9.60 25.85
N MET A 370 -4.66 -9.58 24.69
CA MET A 370 -4.69 -10.73 23.79
C MET A 370 -3.33 -10.85 23.08
N PRO A 371 -2.73 -12.05 23.00
CA PRO A 371 -1.52 -12.26 22.21
C PRO A 371 -1.72 -11.86 20.75
N LEU A 372 -0.70 -11.26 20.12
CA LEU A 372 -0.75 -10.80 18.72
C LEU A 372 -1.25 -11.89 17.75
N ARG A 373 -0.83 -13.13 17.94
CA ARG A 373 -1.31 -14.30 17.17
C ARG A 373 -2.83 -14.40 17.19
N ASP A 374 -3.41 -14.33 18.38
CA ASP A 374 -4.84 -14.50 18.58
C ASP A 374 -5.60 -13.28 18.05
N GLN A 375 -5.03 -12.08 18.13
CA GLN A 375 -5.57 -10.88 17.50
C GLN A 375 -5.64 -11.01 15.97
N LEU A 376 -4.56 -11.46 15.33
CA LEU A 376 -4.49 -11.66 13.88
C LEU A 376 -5.43 -12.79 13.41
N LEU A 377 -5.54 -13.87 14.19
CA LEU A 377 -6.50 -14.94 13.92
C LEU A 377 -7.94 -14.43 14.00
N ALA A 378 -8.28 -13.68 15.05
CA ALA A 378 -9.60 -13.07 15.21
C ALA A 378 -9.93 -12.11 14.05
N ALA A 379 -8.96 -11.28 13.65
CA ALA A 379 -9.11 -10.39 12.49
C ALA A 379 -9.35 -11.18 11.19
N THR A 380 -8.69 -12.32 11.02
CA THR A 380 -8.85 -13.20 9.84
C THR A 380 -10.23 -13.86 9.79
N GLN A 381 -10.73 -14.30 10.95
CA GLN A 381 -12.02 -14.98 11.12
C GLN A 381 -13.24 -14.05 11.13
N ASN A 382 -13.04 -12.73 11.02
CA ASN A 382 -14.12 -11.76 10.97
C ASN A 382 -15.13 -12.09 9.84
N THR A 383 -16.43 -11.95 10.07
CA THR A 383 -17.47 -12.35 9.10
C THR A 383 -17.87 -11.26 8.10
N ASP A 384 -17.40 -10.02 8.26
CA ASP A 384 -17.75 -8.92 7.35
C ASP A 384 -17.13 -9.13 5.96
N ALA A 385 -17.98 -9.20 4.94
CA ALA A 385 -17.57 -9.39 3.56
C ALA A 385 -16.76 -8.21 2.99
N ARG A 386 -16.95 -6.99 3.53
CA ARG A 386 -16.19 -5.80 3.12
C ARG A 386 -14.72 -5.89 3.56
N LEU A 387 -14.45 -6.69 4.59
CA LEU A 387 -13.11 -6.86 5.17
C LEU A 387 -12.29 -7.97 4.52
N VAL A 388 -12.78 -8.69 3.50
CA VAL A 388 -12.06 -9.83 2.90
C VAL A 388 -10.61 -9.49 2.53
N PRO A 389 -10.29 -8.34 1.90
CA PRO A 389 -8.90 -7.96 1.64
C PRO A 389 -8.06 -7.77 2.93
N ALA A 390 -8.62 -7.18 3.98
CA ALA A 390 -7.94 -6.99 5.26
C ALA A 390 -7.79 -8.29 6.05
N ARG A 391 -8.76 -9.20 5.96
CA ARG A 391 -8.69 -10.56 6.51
C ARG A 391 -7.58 -11.37 5.84
N ALA A 392 -7.48 -11.28 4.52
CA ALA A 392 -6.39 -11.92 3.77
C ALA A 392 -5.02 -11.33 4.13
N TYR A 393 -4.95 -10.02 4.38
CA TYR A 393 -3.73 -9.38 4.89
C TYR A 393 -3.37 -9.86 6.30
N ALA A 394 -4.34 -9.98 7.21
CA ALA A 394 -4.14 -10.53 8.54
C ALA A 394 -3.63 -11.99 8.51
N ALA A 395 -4.15 -12.83 7.60
CA ALA A 395 -3.65 -14.20 7.40
C ALA A 395 -2.17 -14.24 6.98
N ARG A 396 -1.74 -13.30 6.11
CA ARG A 396 -0.32 -13.19 5.71
C ARG A 396 0.57 -12.72 6.86
N LEU A 397 0.10 -11.76 7.66
CA LEU A 397 0.80 -11.33 8.87
C LEU A 397 0.89 -12.44 9.91
N LEU A 398 -0.19 -13.23 10.08
CA LEU A 398 -0.19 -14.39 10.96
C LEU A 398 0.89 -15.40 10.51
N ALA A 399 1.04 -15.61 9.20
CA ALA A 399 2.00 -16.56 8.64
C ALA A 399 3.48 -16.19 8.83
N SER A 400 3.79 -14.89 8.99
CA SER A 400 5.17 -14.43 9.25
C SER A 400 5.61 -14.67 10.70
N MET A 401 4.68 -15.04 11.58
CA MET A 401 4.96 -15.34 12.98
C MET A 401 5.62 -16.74 13.13
N PRO A 402 6.72 -16.89 13.90
CA PRO A 402 7.47 -18.14 13.95
C PRO A 402 6.79 -19.27 14.76
N GLU A 403 5.76 -18.97 15.54
CA GLU A 403 5.12 -19.88 16.50
C GLU A 403 4.53 -21.13 15.80
N PRO A 404 4.70 -22.34 16.36
CA PRO A 404 4.12 -23.57 15.80
C PRO A 404 2.60 -23.56 15.64
N ASP A 405 1.87 -23.04 16.63
CA ASP A 405 0.39 -23.03 16.66
C ASP A 405 -0.24 -22.20 15.53
N VAL A 406 0.53 -21.28 14.93
CA VAL A 406 0.13 -20.55 13.72
C VAL A 406 -0.15 -21.51 12.59
N THR A 407 0.66 -22.56 12.45
CA THR A 407 0.50 -23.56 11.40
C THR A 407 -0.81 -24.32 11.59
N ALA A 408 -1.18 -24.69 12.82
CA ALA A 408 -2.48 -25.29 13.10
C ALA A 408 -3.65 -24.36 12.70
N SER A 409 -3.52 -23.07 13.01
CA SER A 409 -4.52 -22.05 12.67
C SER A 409 -4.68 -21.88 11.15
N LEU A 410 -3.57 -21.86 10.41
CA LEU A 410 -3.57 -21.76 8.94
C LEU A 410 -4.10 -23.03 8.27
N VAL A 411 -3.83 -24.22 8.83
CA VAL A 411 -4.45 -25.46 8.38
C VAL A 411 -5.96 -25.37 8.52
N ALA A 412 -6.49 -24.94 9.68
CA ALA A 412 -7.92 -24.82 9.88
C ALA A 412 -8.56 -23.81 8.91
N LEU A 413 -7.91 -22.67 8.67
CA LEU A 413 -8.39 -21.66 7.71
C LEU A 413 -8.38 -22.18 6.26
N CYS A 414 -7.33 -22.88 5.84
CA CYS A 414 -7.24 -23.43 4.49
C CYS A 414 -8.14 -24.67 4.28
N ASP A 415 -8.54 -25.38 5.34
CA ASP A 415 -9.51 -26.48 5.29
C ASP A 415 -10.97 -25.96 5.18
N ASP A 416 -11.23 -24.74 5.65
CA ASP A 416 -12.56 -24.12 5.62
C ASP A 416 -12.92 -23.58 4.22
N ARG A 417 -13.55 -24.44 3.42
CA ARG A 417 -14.04 -24.12 2.08
C ARG A 417 -15.21 -23.12 2.06
N SER A 418 -15.78 -22.75 3.21
CA SER A 418 -16.82 -21.71 3.28
C SER A 418 -16.25 -20.29 3.25
N LEU A 419 -14.93 -20.15 3.44
CA LEU A 419 -14.26 -18.86 3.38
C LEU A 419 -14.36 -18.24 1.98
N PRO A 420 -14.44 -16.89 1.89
CA PRO A 420 -14.35 -16.20 0.61
C PRO A 420 -13.08 -16.59 -0.15
N ALA A 421 -13.19 -16.81 -1.47
CA ALA A 421 -12.11 -17.37 -2.30
C ALA A 421 -10.76 -16.64 -2.14
N GLN A 422 -10.76 -15.31 -2.05
CA GLN A 422 -9.55 -14.51 -1.83
C GLN A 422 -8.89 -14.81 -0.47
N LEU A 423 -9.68 -14.98 0.59
CA LEU A 423 -9.15 -15.30 1.92
C LEU A 423 -8.68 -16.75 1.98
N HIS A 424 -9.46 -17.69 1.44
CA HIS A 424 -9.07 -19.09 1.37
C HIS A 424 -7.71 -19.25 0.65
N ALA A 425 -7.58 -18.63 -0.53
CA ALA A 425 -6.31 -18.62 -1.27
C ALA A 425 -5.16 -18.03 -0.42
N ALA A 426 -5.38 -16.89 0.23
CA ALA A 426 -4.36 -16.28 1.08
C ALA A 426 -3.94 -17.17 2.27
N ALA A 427 -4.88 -17.88 2.90
CA ALA A 427 -4.60 -18.82 3.99
C ALA A 427 -3.81 -20.04 3.49
N CYS A 428 -4.17 -20.59 2.34
CA CYS A 428 -3.49 -21.73 1.73
C CYS A 428 -2.08 -21.38 1.23
N ASP A 429 -1.90 -20.19 0.64
CA ASP A 429 -0.58 -19.69 0.25
C ASP A 429 0.29 -19.43 1.48
N ALA A 430 -0.28 -18.83 2.53
CA ALA A 430 0.38 -18.66 3.81
C ALA A 430 0.84 -20.00 4.41
N LEU A 431 -0.04 -21.02 4.42
CA LEU A 431 0.28 -22.37 4.90
C LEU A 431 1.42 -23.00 4.09
N ALA A 432 1.37 -22.89 2.76
CA ALA A 432 2.38 -23.46 1.87
C ALA A 432 3.80 -22.90 2.09
N MET A 433 3.91 -21.73 2.70
CA MET A 433 5.18 -21.06 3.00
C MET A 433 5.72 -21.37 4.40
N ARG A 434 5.03 -22.19 5.19
CA ARG A 434 5.41 -22.49 6.58
C ARG A 434 6.62 -23.41 6.65
N GLU A 435 7.53 -23.07 7.57
CA GLU A 435 8.71 -23.87 7.94
C GLU A 435 8.70 -24.32 9.40
N SER A 436 7.81 -23.76 10.22
CA SER A 436 7.63 -24.14 11.64
C SER A 436 6.27 -24.79 11.90
N GLY A 437 6.13 -25.48 13.03
CA GLY A 437 4.90 -26.20 13.38
C GLY A 437 4.59 -27.40 12.49
N ILE A 438 5.64 -28.08 12.00
CA ILE A 438 5.54 -29.19 11.04
C ILE A 438 4.81 -30.42 11.60
N GLU A 439 4.74 -30.58 12.92
CA GLU A 439 3.88 -31.58 13.56
C GLU A 439 2.40 -31.39 13.18
N HIS A 440 1.94 -30.14 13.00
CA HIS A 440 0.58 -29.87 12.52
C HIS A 440 0.42 -30.15 11.02
N VAL A 441 1.48 -29.98 10.22
CA VAL A 441 1.47 -30.31 8.78
C VAL A 441 1.36 -31.82 8.60
N THR A 442 2.21 -32.58 9.29
CA THR A 442 2.23 -34.05 9.23
C THR A 442 0.93 -34.64 9.79
N SER A 443 0.47 -34.17 10.96
CA SER A 443 -0.83 -34.60 11.51
C SER A 443 -2.00 -34.27 10.57
N ALA A 444 -1.96 -33.15 9.84
CA ALA A 444 -2.98 -32.83 8.86
C ALA A 444 -2.92 -33.73 7.61
N LEU A 445 -1.71 -34.10 7.15
CA LEU A 445 -1.49 -35.02 6.03
C LEU A 445 -1.91 -36.47 6.34
N GLU A 446 -1.99 -36.86 7.61
CA GLU A 446 -2.53 -38.16 8.02
C GLU A 446 -4.05 -38.28 7.82
N ARG A 447 -4.75 -37.14 7.66
CA ARG A 447 -6.20 -37.15 7.46
C ARG A 447 -6.54 -37.53 6.02
N HIS A 448 -7.51 -38.42 5.89
CA HIS A 448 -8.10 -38.82 4.61
C HIS A 448 -9.57 -38.40 4.56
N ALA A 449 -10.04 -38.10 3.35
CA ALA A 449 -11.46 -37.93 3.12
C ALA A 449 -12.20 -39.24 3.42
N SER A 450 -13.41 -39.14 3.95
CA SER A 450 -14.28 -40.29 4.15
C SER A 450 -15.73 -39.83 4.12
N TYR A 451 -16.41 -40.18 3.04
CA TYR A 451 -17.83 -39.88 2.87
C TYR A 451 -18.67 -40.47 4.01
N LEU A 452 -18.35 -41.70 4.47
CA LEU A 452 -19.08 -42.37 5.54
C LEU A 452 -18.83 -41.73 6.92
N ALA A 453 -17.65 -41.17 7.15
CA ALA A 453 -17.32 -40.47 8.38
C ALA A 453 -17.63 -38.96 8.33
N GLY A 454 -18.04 -38.44 7.17
CA GLY A 454 -18.29 -37.02 6.95
C GLY A 454 -17.03 -36.16 7.01
N THR A 455 -15.85 -36.72 6.73
CA THR A 455 -14.57 -35.99 6.73
C THR A 455 -14.20 -35.53 5.31
N SER A 456 -13.79 -34.27 5.17
CA SER A 456 -13.24 -33.72 3.94
C SER A 456 -11.76 -34.05 3.79
N ALA A 457 -11.26 -34.05 2.55
CA ALA A 457 -9.83 -34.09 2.29
C ALA A 457 -9.17 -32.83 2.87
N PRO A 458 -8.03 -32.94 3.56
CA PRO A 458 -7.28 -31.78 4.02
C PRO A 458 -6.75 -30.99 2.81
N PRO A 459 -6.23 -29.77 3.00
CA PRO A 459 -5.59 -29.01 1.92
C PRO A 459 -4.22 -29.61 1.56
N VAL A 460 -4.23 -30.74 0.84
CA VAL A 460 -3.04 -31.57 0.57
C VAL A 460 -1.97 -30.79 -0.17
N GLY A 461 -2.33 -30.00 -1.17
CA GLY A 461 -1.37 -29.24 -1.99
C GLY A 461 -0.54 -28.24 -1.15
N PRO A 462 -1.18 -27.33 -0.40
CA PRO A 462 -0.49 -26.46 0.55
C PRO A 462 0.36 -27.21 1.59
N LEU A 463 -0.16 -28.30 2.16
CA LEU A 463 0.57 -29.10 3.15
C LEU A 463 1.83 -29.76 2.56
N ALA A 464 1.74 -30.30 1.34
CA ALA A 464 2.87 -30.90 0.63
C ALA A 464 3.98 -29.88 0.39
N ARG A 465 3.63 -28.65 -0.03
CA ARG A 465 4.59 -27.56 -0.22
C ARG A 465 5.24 -27.13 1.09
N ALA A 466 4.48 -27.04 2.18
CA ALA A 466 5.03 -26.73 3.50
C ALA A 466 6.02 -27.81 3.97
N ALA A 467 5.67 -29.10 3.81
CA ALA A 467 6.54 -30.22 4.17
C ALA A 467 7.85 -30.23 3.36
N ALA A 468 7.76 -30.00 2.05
CA ALA A 468 8.94 -29.90 1.17
C ALA A 468 9.83 -28.71 1.55
N ARG A 469 9.24 -27.54 1.81
CA ARG A 469 9.97 -26.34 2.21
C ARG A 469 10.70 -26.51 3.53
N ALA A 470 10.08 -27.19 4.49
CA ALA A 470 10.69 -27.53 5.77
C ALA A 470 11.65 -28.73 5.70
N ASN A 471 11.81 -29.36 4.53
CA ASN A 471 12.60 -30.58 4.32
C ASN A 471 12.21 -31.73 5.29
N GLU A 472 10.91 -31.88 5.55
CA GLU A 472 10.39 -32.86 6.51
C GLU A 472 10.22 -34.24 5.86
N ARG A 473 11.20 -35.13 6.10
CA ARG A 473 11.18 -36.48 5.55
C ARG A 473 10.12 -37.39 6.17
N ARG A 474 9.64 -37.11 7.39
CA ARG A 474 8.50 -37.87 7.98
C ARG A 474 7.22 -37.72 7.17
N ALA A 475 7.10 -36.67 6.34
CA ALA A 475 5.96 -36.48 5.47
C ALA A 475 5.95 -37.40 4.24
N VAL A 476 7.11 -37.97 3.82
CA VAL A 476 7.20 -38.84 2.63
C VAL A 476 6.18 -39.98 2.61
N PRO A 477 6.08 -40.84 3.64
CA PRO A 477 5.08 -41.90 3.65
C PRO A 477 3.63 -41.38 3.61
N LEU A 478 3.37 -40.21 4.19
CA LEU A 478 2.04 -39.59 4.16
C LEU A 478 1.71 -39.04 2.77
N LEU A 479 2.67 -38.40 2.11
CA LEU A 479 2.53 -37.92 0.73
C LEU A 479 2.33 -39.07 -0.26
N ILE A 480 3.02 -40.20 -0.06
CA ILE A 480 2.79 -41.43 -0.83
C ILE A 480 1.37 -41.95 -0.60
N ALA A 481 0.88 -41.93 0.65
CA ALA A 481 -0.49 -42.34 0.96
C ALA A 481 -1.52 -41.43 0.26
N GLN A 482 -1.30 -40.11 0.27
CA GLN A 482 -2.17 -39.15 -0.42
C GLN A 482 -2.12 -39.31 -1.95
N LEU A 483 -0.94 -39.57 -2.54
CA LEU A 483 -0.79 -39.84 -3.99
C LEU A 483 -1.59 -41.07 -4.44
N ARG A 484 -1.70 -42.07 -3.56
CA ARG A 484 -2.43 -43.32 -3.80
C ARG A 484 -3.91 -43.25 -3.44
N ASP A 485 -4.34 -42.20 -2.76
CA ASP A 485 -5.74 -42.03 -2.36
C ASP A 485 -6.55 -41.40 -3.50
N PRO A 486 -7.53 -42.13 -4.07
CA PRO A 486 -8.38 -41.62 -5.15
C PRO A 486 -9.29 -40.45 -4.73
N GLN A 487 -9.41 -40.17 -3.42
CA GLN A 487 -10.16 -39.03 -2.90
C GLN A 487 -9.31 -37.76 -2.75
N THR A 488 -7.99 -37.83 -2.98
CA THR A 488 -7.14 -36.64 -3.05
C THR A 488 -7.53 -35.79 -4.27
N PRO A 489 -7.83 -34.49 -4.09
CA PRO A 489 -8.18 -33.64 -5.22
C PRO A 489 -7.09 -33.59 -6.29
N ALA A 490 -7.47 -33.72 -7.56
CA ALA A 490 -6.51 -33.78 -8.67
C ALA A 490 -5.64 -32.52 -8.75
N GLU A 491 -6.18 -31.36 -8.36
CA GLU A 491 -5.48 -30.08 -8.32
C GLU A 491 -4.30 -30.05 -7.32
N ASP A 492 -4.32 -30.93 -6.31
CA ASP A 492 -3.30 -31.00 -5.27
C ASP A 492 -2.18 -32.00 -5.60
N LEU A 493 -2.45 -32.99 -6.46
CA LEU A 493 -1.52 -34.09 -6.76
C LEU A 493 -0.21 -33.63 -7.41
N ALA A 494 -0.23 -32.54 -8.19
CA ALA A 494 0.99 -31.96 -8.74
C ALA A 494 1.96 -31.50 -7.63
N ALA A 495 1.43 -30.81 -6.61
CA ALA A 495 2.22 -30.35 -5.47
C ALA A 495 2.75 -31.52 -4.62
N VAL A 496 2.01 -32.64 -4.54
CA VAL A 496 2.46 -33.87 -3.89
C VAL A 496 3.67 -34.45 -4.62
N ALA A 497 3.59 -34.61 -5.94
CA ALA A 497 4.69 -35.13 -6.75
C ALA A 497 5.94 -34.24 -6.67
N GLU A 498 5.76 -32.91 -6.76
CA GLU A 498 6.84 -31.92 -6.60
C GLU A 498 7.48 -32.01 -5.22
N ALA A 499 6.67 -32.18 -4.15
CA ALA A 499 7.18 -32.34 -2.79
C ALA A 499 8.00 -33.63 -2.62
N LEU A 500 7.52 -34.76 -3.17
CA LEU A 500 8.25 -36.03 -3.16
C LEU A 500 9.58 -35.93 -3.90
N GLN A 501 9.60 -35.25 -5.05
CA GLN A 501 10.84 -34.95 -5.78
C GLN A 501 11.81 -34.13 -4.94
N ALA A 502 11.34 -33.05 -4.32
CA ALA A 502 12.17 -32.15 -3.51
C ALA A 502 12.76 -32.84 -2.27
N LEU A 503 12.00 -33.73 -1.63
CA LEU A 503 12.45 -34.49 -0.46
C LEU A 503 13.47 -35.59 -0.82
N GLY A 504 13.48 -36.05 -2.07
CA GLY A 504 14.55 -36.89 -2.61
C GLY A 504 14.56 -38.35 -2.11
N ASP A 505 13.48 -38.83 -1.48
CA ASP A 505 13.45 -40.15 -0.85
C ASP A 505 13.17 -41.27 -1.86
N ALA A 506 14.00 -42.33 -1.83
CA ALA A 506 13.90 -43.44 -2.77
C ALA A 506 12.61 -44.25 -2.63
N SER A 507 11.95 -44.22 -1.47
CA SER A 507 10.67 -44.91 -1.23
C SER A 507 9.52 -44.38 -2.10
N ALA A 508 9.64 -43.16 -2.65
CA ALA A 508 8.64 -42.57 -3.53
C ALA A 508 8.71 -43.07 -4.99
N ARG A 509 9.79 -43.76 -5.39
CA ARG A 509 10.03 -44.18 -6.78
C ARG A 509 8.93 -45.08 -7.33
N GLU A 510 8.67 -46.20 -6.65
CA GLU A 510 7.66 -47.19 -7.06
C GLU A 510 6.24 -46.57 -7.02
N PRO A 511 5.81 -45.87 -5.95
CA PRO A 511 4.52 -45.16 -5.96
C PRO A 511 4.32 -44.16 -7.10
N LEU A 512 5.37 -43.41 -7.47
CA LEU A 512 5.30 -42.47 -8.61
C LEU A 512 5.21 -43.23 -9.94
N GLU A 513 5.94 -44.33 -10.10
CA GLU A 513 5.84 -45.19 -11.27
C GLU A 513 4.42 -45.78 -11.41
N ASP A 514 3.88 -46.33 -10.32
CA ASP A 514 2.52 -46.87 -10.26
C ASP A 514 1.50 -45.82 -10.69
N PHE A 515 1.60 -44.61 -10.15
CA PHE A 515 0.72 -43.49 -10.48
C PHE A 515 0.80 -43.14 -11.97
N VAL A 516 2.01 -43.03 -12.52
CA VAL A 516 2.21 -42.75 -13.95
C VAL A 516 1.58 -43.85 -14.81
N ARG A 517 1.84 -45.13 -14.49
CA ARG A 517 1.28 -46.27 -15.22
C ARG A 517 -0.24 -46.31 -15.14
N LEU A 518 -0.82 -45.99 -13.99
CA LEU A 518 -2.27 -46.04 -13.78
C LEU A 518 -3.00 -44.93 -14.54
N TYR A 519 -2.48 -43.70 -14.51
CA TYR A 519 -3.20 -42.51 -14.99
C TYR A 519 -2.73 -41.97 -16.35
N HIS A 520 -1.73 -42.57 -17.01
CA HIS A 520 -1.19 -42.08 -18.29
C HIS A 520 -2.25 -41.84 -19.38
N ALA A 521 -3.31 -42.65 -19.41
CA ALA A 521 -4.36 -42.64 -20.42
C ALA A 521 -5.66 -41.93 -19.98
N GLU A 522 -5.73 -41.41 -18.76
CA GLU A 522 -6.91 -40.68 -18.29
C GLU A 522 -7.05 -39.37 -19.06
N ASN A 523 -8.26 -38.87 -19.33
CA ASN A 523 -8.44 -37.66 -20.14
C ASN A 523 -9.01 -36.50 -19.31
N ASP A 524 -8.22 -36.06 -18.31
CA ASP A 524 -8.51 -34.92 -17.44
C ASP A 524 -7.34 -33.94 -17.42
N GLU A 525 -7.60 -32.66 -17.67
CA GLU A 525 -6.56 -31.63 -17.78
C GLU A 525 -5.84 -31.36 -16.44
N THR A 526 -6.58 -31.42 -15.33
CA THR A 526 -6.02 -31.17 -13.99
C THR A 526 -5.10 -32.32 -13.59
N LEU A 527 -5.55 -33.56 -13.82
CA LEU A 527 -4.74 -34.76 -13.64
C LEU A 527 -3.56 -34.80 -14.61
N GLY A 528 -3.70 -34.27 -15.83
CA GLY A 528 -2.60 -34.12 -16.79
C GLY A 528 -1.43 -33.31 -16.23
N ARG A 529 -1.70 -32.23 -15.49
CA ARG A 529 -0.66 -31.45 -14.79
C ARG A 529 0.00 -32.26 -13.67
N ALA A 530 -0.80 -32.97 -12.86
CA ALA A 530 -0.28 -33.83 -11.81
C ALA A 530 0.59 -34.97 -12.36
N LEU A 531 0.18 -35.56 -13.47
CA LEU A 531 0.92 -36.62 -14.15
C LEU A 531 2.24 -36.11 -14.73
N ALA A 532 2.26 -34.93 -15.35
CA ALA A 532 3.50 -34.31 -15.81
C ALA A 532 4.49 -34.11 -14.66
N ALA A 533 4.01 -33.59 -13.51
CA ALA A 533 4.83 -33.45 -12.31
C ALA A 533 5.32 -34.80 -11.76
N ALA A 534 4.46 -35.83 -11.74
CA ALA A 534 4.83 -37.18 -11.31
C ALA A 534 5.89 -37.82 -12.22
N ILE A 535 5.81 -37.62 -13.54
CA ILE A 535 6.81 -38.06 -14.52
C ILE A 535 8.16 -37.41 -14.24
N THR A 536 8.18 -36.09 -14.03
CA THR A 536 9.42 -35.36 -13.70
C THR A 536 10.00 -35.85 -12.37
N ALA A 537 9.17 -36.02 -11.35
CA ALA A 537 9.56 -36.52 -10.04
C ALA A 537 10.15 -37.94 -10.12
N TYR A 538 9.47 -38.85 -10.83
CA TYR A 538 9.93 -40.22 -11.04
C TYR A 538 11.27 -40.26 -11.77
N ALA A 539 11.42 -39.49 -12.85
CA ALA A 539 12.65 -39.43 -13.62
C ALA A 539 13.82 -38.91 -12.76
N ALA A 540 13.59 -37.86 -11.96
CA ALA A 540 14.58 -37.31 -11.05
C ALA A 540 15.02 -38.33 -9.97
N LEU A 541 14.08 -39.07 -9.39
CA LEU A 541 14.37 -40.01 -8.29
C LEU A 541 14.94 -41.34 -8.77
N ALA A 542 14.45 -41.88 -9.88
CA ALA A 542 14.84 -43.18 -10.43
C ALA A 542 16.03 -43.10 -11.40
N GLY A 543 16.34 -41.91 -11.92
CA GLY A 543 17.45 -41.70 -12.85
C GLY A 543 17.32 -42.58 -14.10
N PRO A 544 18.39 -43.27 -14.54
CA PRO A 544 18.35 -44.16 -15.71
C PRO A 544 17.31 -45.29 -15.62
N ALA A 545 16.91 -45.70 -14.42
CA ALA A 545 15.91 -46.77 -14.26
C ALA A 545 14.50 -46.34 -14.75
N SER A 546 14.25 -45.03 -14.90
CA SER A 546 12.96 -44.54 -15.41
C SER A 546 12.78 -44.70 -16.92
N GLN A 547 13.86 -44.90 -17.69
CA GLN A 547 13.84 -44.77 -19.15
C GLN A 547 12.82 -45.69 -19.85
N ASP A 548 12.69 -46.94 -19.40
CA ASP A 548 11.80 -47.90 -20.03
C ASP A 548 10.34 -47.52 -19.82
N THR A 549 9.97 -47.10 -18.60
CA THR A 549 8.62 -46.61 -18.30
C THR A 549 8.31 -45.32 -19.08
N LEU A 550 9.26 -44.40 -19.19
CA LEU A 550 9.07 -43.15 -19.95
C LEU A 550 8.89 -43.40 -21.45
N ARG A 551 9.68 -44.31 -22.05
CA ARG A 551 9.51 -44.73 -23.45
C ARG A 551 8.16 -45.37 -23.67
N TRP A 552 7.72 -46.25 -22.76
CA TRP A 552 6.41 -46.86 -22.83
C TRP A 552 5.28 -45.81 -22.81
N VAL A 553 5.35 -44.79 -21.94
CA VAL A 553 4.37 -43.69 -21.94
C VAL A 553 4.36 -42.92 -23.27
N ILE A 554 5.52 -42.69 -23.88
CA ILE A 554 5.61 -41.99 -25.17
C ILE A 554 4.97 -42.81 -26.29
N ASP A 555 5.28 -44.11 -26.32
CA ASP A 555 4.88 -45.04 -27.39
C ASP A 555 3.41 -45.47 -27.29
N ASP A 556 2.80 -45.40 -26.10
CA ASP A 556 1.40 -45.77 -25.91
C ASP A 556 0.46 -44.74 -26.61
N PRO A 557 -0.37 -45.15 -27.59
CA PRO A 557 -1.30 -44.28 -28.32
C PRO A 557 -2.43 -43.73 -27.44
N MET A 558 -2.68 -44.30 -26.26
CA MET A 558 -3.68 -43.83 -25.31
C MET A 558 -3.14 -42.78 -24.33
N SER A 559 -1.82 -42.62 -24.21
CA SER A 559 -1.22 -41.60 -23.35
C SER A 559 -1.70 -40.19 -23.68
N MET A 560 -1.97 -39.40 -22.64
CA MET A 560 -2.23 -37.97 -22.79
C MET A 560 -1.05 -37.24 -23.44
N GLN A 561 -1.35 -36.18 -24.19
CA GLN A 561 -0.32 -35.32 -24.79
C GLN A 561 0.62 -34.71 -23.75
N ALA A 562 0.08 -34.25 -22.61
CA ALA A 562 0.87 -33.71 -21.51
C ALA A 562 1.84 -34.75 -20.93
N ALA A 563 1.39 -36.01 -20.78
CA ALA A 563 2.23 -37.11 -20.31
C ALA A 563 3.38 -37.41 -21.26
N ARG A 564 3.09 -37.53 -22.57
CA ARG A 564 4.10 -37.78 -23.60
C ARG A 564 5.13 -36.65 -23.65
N ALA A 565 4.67 -35.40 -23.60
CA ALA A 565 5.54 -34.23 -23.61
C ALA A 565 6.48 -34.21 -22.40
N ALA A 566 5.94 -34.44 -21.20
CA ALA A 566 6.74 -34.51 -19.97
C ALA A 566 7.74 -35.68 -19.99
N ALA A 567 7.33 -36.86 -20.47
CA ALA A 567 8.21 -38.03 -20.59
C ALA A 567 9.35 -37.80 -21.58
N GLN A 568 9.07 -37.17 -22.73
CA GLN A 568 10.07 -36.81 -23.72
C GLN A 568 11.08 -35.81 -23.16
N GLN A 569 10.61 -34.79 -22.43
CA GLN A 569 11.46 -33.81 -21.78
C GLN A 569 12.34 -34.47 -20.70
N ALA A 570 11.78 -35.35 -19.88
CA ALA A 570 12.51 -36.08 -18.85
C ALA A 570 13.58 -37.01 -19.43
N LEU A 571 13.30 -37.76 -20.50
CA LEU A 571 14.29 -38.57 -21.21
C LEU A 571 15.43 -37.72 -21.79
N THR A 572 15.09 -36.57 -22.37
CA THR A 572 16.08 -35.63 -22.91
C THR A 572 17.00 -35.14 -21.79
N ALA A 573 16.45 -34.73 -20.65
CA ALA A 573 17.24 -34.30 -19.48
C ALA A 573 18.16 -35.42 -18.95
N LEU A 574 17.68 -36.66 -18.87
CA LEU A 574 18.48 -37.81 -18.45
C LEU A 574 19.65 -38.11 -19.41
N SER A 575 19.45 -37.90 -20.72
CA SER A 575 20.51 -38.09 -21.72
C SER A 575 21.55 -36.96 -21.75
N ALA A 576 21.18 -35.77 -21.28
CA ALA A 576 22.05 -34.60 -21.20
C ALA A 576 22.90 -34.56 -19.92
N ALA A 577 22.54 -35.32 -18.88
CA ALA A 577 23.31 -35.40 -17.64
C ALA A 577 24.63 -36.16 -17.87
N PRO A 578 25.81 -35.56 -17.60
CA PRO A 578 27.08 -36.26 -17.75
C PRO A 578 27.16 -37.42 -16.76
N ALA A 579 27.53 -38.60 -17.27
CA ALA A 579 27.68 -39.84 -16.49
C ALA A 579 28.69 -39.64 -15.35
N SER A 580 28.19 -39.44 -14.14
CA SER A 580 29.02 -39.35 -12.94
C SER A 580 29.24 -40.78 -12.40
N GLU A 581 30.44 -41.32 -12.57
CA GLU A 581 30.82 -42.62 -12.00
C GLU A 581 30.84 -42.59 -10.45
N PRO A 582 30.47 -43.70 -9.77
CA PRO A 582 30.49 -43.76 -8.32
C PRO A 582 31.93 -43.97 -7.82
N THR A 583 32.54 -42.92 -7.26
CA THR A 583 33.90 -43.00 -6.69
C THR A 583 33.86 -43.47 -5.24
N ARG A 584 34.46 -44.65 -5.00
CA ARG A 584 34.87 -45.17 -3.68
C ARG A 584 35.88 -44.22 -3.01
N SER A 585 35.73 -44.04 -1.71
CA SER A 585 36.59 -43.24 -0.82
C SER A 585 38.07 -43.67 -0.84
N ALA A 586 38.99 -42.69 -0.90
CA ALA A 586 40.10 -42.49 0.03
C ALA A 586 40.84 -41.16 -0.27
N PRO A 587 41.50 -40.54 0.72
CA PRO A 587 41.73 -39.09 0.75
C PRO A 587 43.15 -38.72 0.31
N THR A 588 43.34 -37.64 -0.44
CA THR A 588 44.61 -36.89 -0.44
C THR A 588 44.39 -35.43 -0.85
N SER A 589 45.12 -34.60 -0.11
CA SER A 589 45.38 -33.17 -0.17
C SER A 589 45.43 -32.49 -1.55
N GLU A 590 45.03 -31.22 -1.49
CA GLU A 590 45.62 -30.03 -2.15
C GLU A 590 45.19 -29.59 -3.57
N ALA A 591 44.92 -28.27 -3.58
CA ALA A 591 44.87 -27.33 -4.70
C ALA A 591 43.59 -27.33 -5.56
N ALA A 592 42.52 -26.74 -5.01
CA ALA A 592 41.42 -26.21 -5.80
C ALA A 592 41.73 -24.76 -6.22
N THR A 593 42.18 -24.62 -7.47
CA THR A 593 42.09 -23.39 -8.25
C THR A 593 40.60 -23.12 -8.52
N THR A 594 40.10 -22.00 -8.03
CA THR A 594 38.73 -21.52 -8.23
C THR A 594 38.55 -21.09 -9.69
N SER A 595 37.79 -21.88 -10.45
CA SER A 595 37.14 -21.41 -11.66
C SER A 595 35.70 -21.08 -11.30
N GLU A 596 35.35 -19.80 -11.30
CA GLU A 596 33.99 -19.30 -11.13
C GLU A 596 33.14 -19.72 -12.35
N GLU A 597 32.35 -20.78 -12.20
CA GLU A 597 31.15 -20.96 -13.02
C GLU A 597 30.06 -20.04 -12.47
N THR A 598 29.90 -18.88 -13.10
CA THR A 598 28.77 -17.98 -12.86
C THR A 598 27.49 -18.67 -13.31
N THR A 599 26.84 -19.38 -12.40
CA THR A 599 25.45 -19.78 -12.55
C THR A 599 24.62 -18.49 -12.55
N THR A 600 24.04 -18.15 -13.69
CA THR A 600 23.21 -16.95 -13.85
C THR A 600 21.94 -17.12 -13.03
N GLU A 601 22.00 -16.75 -11.75
CA GLU A 601 20.85 -16.81 -10.85
C GLU A 601 19.76 -15.86 -11.36
N LEU A 602 18.60 -16.40 -11.72
CA LEU A 602 17.47 -15.60 -12.21
C LEU A 602 17.02 -14.62 -11.10
N PRO A 603 16.83 -13.33 -11.43
CA PRO A 603 16.40 -12.34 -10.47
C PRO A 603 15.01 -12.70 -9.92
N ALA A 604 14.78 -12.41 -8.63
CA ALA A 604 13.49 -12.68 -7.99
C ALA A 604 12.35 -11.85 -8.61
N ARG A 605 12.65 -10.62 -9.06
CA ARG A 605 11.72 -9.70 -9.74
C ARG A 605 12.48 -8.64 -10.53
N ILE A 606 11.80 -7.97 -11.47
CA ILE A 606 12.32 -6.76 -12.12
C ILE A 606 12.30 -5.62 -11.10
N THR A 607 13.48 -5.16 -10.68
CA THR A 607 13.64 -4.02 -9.76
C THR A 607 13.89 -2.74 -10.55
N GLY A 608 13.75 -1.57 -9.90
CA GLY A 608 14.11 -0.28 -10.52
C GLY A 608 15.53 -0.26 -11.11
N PRO A 609 16.58 -0.63 -10.35
CA PRO A 609 17.94 -0.66 -10.88
C PRO A 609 18.15 -1.62 -12.06
N LEU A 610 17.48 -2.78 -12.05
CA LEU A 610 17.52 -3.72 -13.18
C LEU A 610 16.79 -3.14 -14.40
N LEU A 611 15.67 -2.46 -14.18
CA LEU A 611 14.93 -1.77 -15.24
C LEU A 611 15.76 -0.63 -15.85
N ASP A 612 16.41 0.19 -15.03
CA ASP A 612 17.30 1.26 -15.48
C ASP A 612 18.46 0.68 -16.32
N GLN A 613 19.06 -0.41 -15.87
CA GLN A 613 20.10 -1.12 -16.64
C GLN A 613 19.59 -1.67 -17.99
N LEU A 614 18.35 -2.15 -18.02
CA LEU A 614 17.73 -2.68 -19.24
C LEU A 614 17.38 -1.57 -20.24
N MET A 615 16.98 -0.40 -19.76
CA MET A 615 16.56 0.74 -20.58
C MET A 615 17.73 1.62 -21.03
N ALA A 616 18.84 1.68 -20.28
CA ALA A 616 19.99 2.54 -20.59
C ALA A 616 20.48 2.50 -22.06
N PRO A 617 20.50 1.34 -22.77
CA PRO A 617 20.94 1.32 -24.17
C PRO A 617 19.97 1.96 -25.18
N ILE A 618 18.74 2.29 -24.77
CA ILE A 618 17.71 2.90 -25.61
C ILE A 618 17.27 4.28 -25.09
N ASP A 619 17.96 4.85 -24.10
CA ASP A 619 17.57 6.15 -23.52
C ASP A 619 17.53 7.26 -24.58
N ASP A 620 18.50 7.32 -25.51
CA ASP A 620 18.51 8.31 -26.60
C ASP A 620 17.27 8.18 -27.52
N ASP A 621 16.83 6.95 -27.79
CA ASP A 621 15.64 6.68 -28.62
C ASP A 621 14.35 7.05 -27.87
N LEU A 622 14.30 6.78 -26.56
CA LEU A 622 13.19 7.16 -25.69
C LEU A 622 13.08 8.69 -25.56
N ASP A 623 14.21 9.40 -25.45
CA ASP A 623 14.27 10.85 -25.38
C ASP A 623 13.87 11.52 -26.71
N ALA A 624 14.24 10.92 -27.85
CA ALA A 624 13.78 11.35 -29.15
C ALA A 624 12.24 11.31 -29.25
N CYS A 625 11.62 10.27 -28.68
CA CYS A 625 10.17 10.12 -28.62
C CYS A 625 9.45 11.18 -27.76
N LEU A 626 10.16 11.94 -26.91
CA LEU A 626 9.55 13.07 -26.18
C LEU A 626 9.26 14.28 -27.08
N THR A 627 9.65 14.25 -28.36
CA THR A 627 9.36 15.30 -29.35
C THR A 627 8.33 14.80 -30.35
N THR A 628 7.15 15.41 -30.36
CA THR A 628 6.18 15.25 -31.44
C THR A 628 6.19 16.49 -32.35
N PRO A 629 5.62 16.43 -33.56
CA PRO A 629 5.49 17.61 -34.43
C PRO A 629 4.72 18.77 -33.79
N GLU A 630 3.85 18.47 -32.82
CA GLU A 630 2.96 19.42 -32.17
C GLU A 630 3.51 19.94 -30.84
N ARG A 631 4.32 19.13 -30.14
CA ARG A 631 4.76 19.45 -28.78
C ARG A 631 6.05 18.73 -28.38
N SER A 632 6.84 19.40 -27.56
CA SER A 632 7.95 18.77 -26.83
C SER A 632 7.53 18.50 -25.38
N HIS A 633 7.69 17.26 -24.93
CA HIS A 633 7.46 16.84 -23.55
C HIS A 633 8.79 16.83 -22.79
N THR A 634 8.77 17.19 -21.51
CA THR A 634 9.96 17.12 -20.64
C THR A 634 10.14 15.73 -20.02
N GLN A 635 9.05 14.97 -19.92
CA GLN A 635 9.06 13.61 -19.39
C GLN A 635 7.88 12.80 -19.93
N ALA A 636 8.02 11.48 -19.92
CA ALA A 636 6.94 10.53 -20.14
C ALA A 636 7.03 9.38 -19.13
N ARG A 637 5.88 8.97 -18.58
CA ARG A 637 5.79 7.78 -17.72
C ARG A 637 5.39 6.59 -18.57
N VAL A 638 6.19 5.54 -18.57
CA VAL A 638 5.92 4.28 -19.27
C VAL A 638 5.65 3.18 -18.25
N VAL A 639 4.52 2.49 -18.38
CA VAL A 639 4.17 1.32 -17.58
C VAL A 639 4.32 0.08 -18.45
N ILE A 640 5.11 -0.89 -17.99
CA ILE A 640 5.48 -2.10 -18.71
C ILE A 640 4.99 -3.30 -17.89
N ALA A 641 4.15 -4.13 -18.50
CA ALA A 641 3.74 -5.40 -17.93
C ALA A 641 4.57 -6.54 -18.54
N VAL A 642 5.24 -7.31 -17.69
CA VAL A 642 6.17 -8.40 -18.07
C VAL A 642 5.74 -9.69 -17.39
N GLU A 643 5.66 -10.77 -18.15
CA GLU A 643 5.41 -12.12 -17.63
C GLU A 643 6.67 -12.72 -16.98
N PRO A 644 6.52 -13.77 -16.13
CA PRO A 644 7.66 -14.44 -15.50
C PRO A 644 8.78 -14.90 -16.45
N ASP A 645 8.45 -15.21 -17.70
CA ASP A 645 9.40 -15.65 -18.73
C ASP A 645 10.17 -14.48 -19.40
N GLY A 646 9.86 -13.23 -19.03
CA GLY A 646 10.46 -12.03 -19.63
C GLY A 646 9.65 -11.45 -20.80
N THR A 647 8.49 -12.02 -21.14
CA THR A 647 7.66 -11.54 -22.26
C THR A 647 6.90 -10.26 -21.88
N ILE A 648 7.02 -9.20 -22.69
CA ILE A 648 6.27 -7.94 -22.50
C ILE A 648 4.85 -8.08 -23.04
N THR A 649 3.84 -8.05 -22.16
CA THR A 649 2.42 -8.14 -22.57
C THR A 649 1.81 -6.79 -22.88
N THR A 650 2.21 -5.74 -22.16
CA THR A 650 1.58 -4.42 -22.27
C THR A 650 2.61 -3.32 -22.05
N VAL A 651 2.58 -2.30 -22.89
CA VAL A 651 3.31 -1.05 -22.69
C VAL A 651 2.31 0.09 -22.82
N THR A 652 2.17 0.93 -21.80
CA THR A 652 1.36 2.15 -21.87
C THR A 652 2.21 3.36 -21.52
N ALA A 653 2.00 4.47 -22.21
CA ALA A 653 2.70 5.72 -21.95
C ALA A 653 1.72 6.80 -21.49
N THR A 654 2.19 7.68 -20.61
CA THR A 654 1.51 8.92 -20.23
C THR A 654 2.48 10.08 -20.45
N PRO A 655 2.15 11.04 -21.34
CA PRO A 655 0.90 11.18 -22.11
C PRO A 655 0.69 10.09 -23.19
N SER A 656 -0.57 9.77 -23.50
CA SER A 656 -0.92 8.66 -24.41
C SER A 656 -0.52 8.90 -25.87
N GLU A 657 -0.40 10.17 -26.29
CA GLU A 657 0.05 10.55 -27.63
C GLU A 657 1.51 10.13 -27.91
N LEU A 658 2.30 9.84 -26.87
CA LEU A 658 3.68 9.34 -27.01
C LEU A 658 3.76 7.82 -27.16
N ALA A 659 2.66 7.10 -26.86
CA ALA A 659 2.63 5.64 -26.91
C ALA A 659 3.04 5.05 -28.28
N PRO A 660 2.60 5.59 -29.44
CA PRO A 660 3.00 5.07 -30.75
C PRO A 660 4.50 5.11 -31.02
N CYS A 661 5.25 6.02 -30.37
CA CYS A 661 6.71 6.11 -30.48
C CYS A 661 7.41 5.26 -29.41
N LEU A 662 6.96 5.36 -28.15
CA LEU A 662 7.63 4.71 -27.01
C LEU A 662 7.43 3.19 -26.98
N GLU A 663 6.27 2.68 -27.37
CA GLU A 663 5.99 1.24 -27.29
C GLU A 663 6.94 0.38 -28.15
N PRO A 664 7.19 0.68 -29.43
CA PRO A 664 8.14 -0.07 -30.25
C PRO A 664 9.58 -0.06 -29.68
N VAL A 665 10.02 1.09 -29.15
CA VAL A 665 11.36 1.25 -28.58
C VAL A 665 11.53 0.38 -27.34
N VAL A 666 10.55 0.39 -26.44
CA VAL A 666 10.57 -0.46 -25.22
C VAL A 666 10.48 -1.94 -25.58
N ARG A 667 9.64 -2.31 -26.56
CA ARG A 667 9.50 -3.71 -27.01
C ARG A 667 10.74 -4.27 -27.73
N SER A 668 11.68 -3.42 -28.13
CA SER A 668 12.97 -3.85 -28.67
C SER A 668 13.88 -4.51 -27.62
N ARG A 669 13.56 -4.34 -26.32
CA ARG A 669 14.35 -4.88 -25.20
C ARG A 669 13.85 -6.26 -24.79
N GLN A 670 14.80 -7.15 -24.53
CA GLN A 670 14.52 -8.44 -23.88
C GLN A 670 14.63 -8.26 -22.37
N PHE A 671 13.54 -8.57 -21.66
CA PHE A 671 13.56 -8.63 -20.21
C PHE A 671 14.02 -10.03 -19.77
N PRO A 672 14.82 -10.14 -18.69
CA PRO A 672 15.22 -11.43 -18.17
C PRO A 672 14.00 -12.15 -17.57
N ALA A 673 13.98 -13.47 -17.68
CA ALA A 673 13.06 -14.28 -16.90
C ALA A 673 13.29 -14.03 -15.40
N THR A 674 12.22 -14.10 -14.61
CA THR A 674 12.27 -13.90 -13.17
C THR A 674 11.70 -15.10 -12.43
N ARG A 675 12.02 -15.23 -11.14
CA ARG A 675 11.41 -16.25 -10.27
C ARG A 675 10.01 -15.88 -9.78
N ALA A 676 9.43 -14.77 -10.23
CA ALA A 676 8.08 -14.38 -9.85
C ALA A 676 7.04 -15.31 -10.49
N ARG A 677 5.98 -15.61 -9.75
CA ARG A 677 4.90 -16.52 -10.23
C ARG A 677 3.76 -15.80 -10.94
N ALA A 678 3.81 -14.47 -11.03
CA ALA A 678 2.76 -13.64 -11.59
C ALA A 678 3.35 -12.49 -12.42
N ARG A 679 2.54 -12.00 -13.35
CA ARG A 679 2.83 -10.82 -14.17
C ARG A 679 3.26 -9.63 -13.32
N GLN A 680 4.38 -9.02 -13.69
CA GLN A 680 4.94 -7.84 -13.03
C GLN A 680 4.56 -6.59 -13.79
N SER A 681 4.21 -5.51 -13.08
CA SER A 681 4.01 -4.19 -13.67
C SER A 681 5.09 -3.26 -13.13
N VAL A 682 5.95 -2.76 -14.02
CA VAL A 682 7.04 -1.85 -13.68
C VAL A 682 6.83 -0.51 -14.36
N THR A 683 7.24 0.57 -13.69
CA THR A 683 7.14 1.94 -14.23
C THR A 683 8.54 2.45 -14.52
N TYR A 684 8.76 2.93 -15.75
CA TYR A 684 9.94 3.69 -16.16
C TYR A 684 9.56 5.15 -16.45
N THR A 685 10.44 6.10 -16.15
CA THR A 685 10.21 7.52 -16.47
C THR A 685 11.30 8.00 -17.42
N VAL A 686 10.91 8.32 -18.65
CA VAL A 686 11.79 8.94 -19.64
C VAL A 686 11.86 10.44 -19.35
N ARG A 687 13.07 11.01 -19.34
CA ARG A 687 13.30 12.43 -19.04
C ARG A 687 14.36 12.97 -19.99
N ARG A 688 14.03 14.07 -20.65
CA ARG A 688 15.00 14.84 -21.45
C ARG A 688 15.93 15.65 -20.56
#